data_AF-A0ABC8XWM2-F1
#
_entry.id   AF-A0ABC8XWM2-F1
#
_cell.length_a   1.000
_cell.length_b   1.000
_cell.length_c   1.000
_cell.angle_alpha   90.00
_cell.angle_beta   90.00
_cell.angle_gamma   90.00
#
_symmetry.space_group_name_H-M   'P 1'
#
loop_
_entity.id
_entity.type
_entity.pdbx_description
1 polymer ?
#
loop_
_entity_poly.entity_id
_entity_poly.type
_entity_poly.pdbx_seq_one_letter_code
_entity_poly.pdbx_strand_id
1 'polypeptide(L)'
;MSMTYVTKKNFCAASDDKESPEDEKISACVERLLVRTTKLSTVTIKLYRLMIVVRIGIFVLFFKWRISTALVMMSSHDTDRTSTVRAMWTVSIAGELWFALMWVLDQLPKMQPVQRAVDTAALDESLLPSMDVFVTTADPEKEPPLVTANTILSILAADYPADKLTCYVSDDGGAQLTREAVAEAARFAVLWVPFCRKHGVAPRNPEVYFSAGFHGGVKARAVTRGEYKGMAWPELARDRRRVRREYEELRLRIDALEAGDKRRRQRWSTADDGSCRRRGTAEDHAGVVEVLVHPPSRTPQLGVSAVDARNFLDLSSVDVRVPAVVYICREKRRGVAHHRKAGAMNALLRASAVLSNAPFILNLDCDHYVNNSQALRAGACFMLDQGGGDVAFVQFPQRFDGVDPGDRYANHNRVFFDCTELGLDGLQGPIYVGTGCMFRRSVLYGVDPPRWRLHGDAGKDVSTEADTFGTSTPFLRSVRTVLNRSSEERDATYSPPCPFDGGIGEATVLVSCGCEDSTAWGRDIGWVYGTVTEDVATGFSLHRRGWRSAYCATAPDAFRGTAPINLTDRLHQVLRWAAGSLEIFFSRNNALLASRHRLHPLQRVAYLNTTLYPFTSVFLMVYCLLPAAIPPLMSGNAAAAGAALSMGTPPASATYIAFLAALMATLAVVAVMETRWSGITIGEWWRNEQFWMVSATSAYLAAVARVAFKVAARKEISFKLTAKQTAAATSGAGVRERFAELYAVRWTALMVPPAVVLAVNVTSMAAAVEGGRWRNGPAAALGVAFNAWVVAHLYPFALGLMGRWSKTLSPLYLLVALFTIRLLCSILRLHTV
;
A
#
# COMPACT_ATOMS: atom_id res chain seq x y z
N MET A 1 28.04 22.26 -8.72
CA MET A 1 28.20 23.59 -9.33
C MET A 1 27.01 24.45 -8.91
N SER A 2 27.30 25.67 -8.46
CA SER A 2 26.51 26.54 -7.58
C SER A 2 25.01 26.64 -7.91
N MET A 3 24.14 26.44 -6.91
CA MET A 3 22.70 26.64 -6.98
C MET A 3 22.38 28.10 -6.62
N THR A 4 21.82 28.84 -7.58
CA THR A 4 21.34 30.21 -7.37
C THR A 4 19.90 30.19 -6.82
N TYR A 5 19.70 30.83 -5.67
CA TYR A 5 18.43 30.96 -4.98
C TYR A 5 17.61 32.12 -5.56
N VAL A 6 16.31 31.90 -5.74
CA VAL A 6 15.33 32.98 -5.95
C VAL A 6 14.17 32.75 -5.00
N THR A 7 14.17 33.47 -3.88
CA THR A 7 13.05 33.57 -2.94
C THR A 7 12.27 34.85 -3.23
N LYS A 8 10.97 34.73 -3.51
CA LYS A 8 10.06 35.86 -3.71
C LYS A 8 9.45 36.22 -2.35
N LYS A 9 9.87 37.33 -1.75
CA LYS A 9 9.23 37.95 -0.57
C LYS A 9 8.05 38.79 -1.03
N ASN A 10 6.87 38.60 -0.45
CA ASN A 10 5.78 39.58 -0.50
C ASN A 10 5.29 39.86 0.93
N PHE A 11 5.06 41.16 1.16
CA PHE A 11 4.70 41.85 2.40
C PHE A 11 3.32 41.46 2.98
N CYS A 12 3.18 41.53 4.31
CA CYS A 12 1.93 41.87 4.99
C CYS A 12 2.22 42.91 6.09
N ALA A 13 1.29 43.86 6.22
CA ALA A 13 1.37 45.03 7.10
C ALA A 13 1.00 44.68 8.55
N ALA A 14 1.65 45.36 9.48
CA ALA A 14 1.49 45.20 10.93
C ALA A 14 0.19 45.84 11.44
N SER A 15 -0.49 45.13 12.34
CA SER A 15 -1.44 45.70 13.31
C SER A 15 -0.92 45.37 14.70
N ASP A 16 -0.68 46.41 15.50
CA ASP A 16 -0.19 46.35 16.88
C ASP A 16 -1.25 45.76 17.81
N ASP A 17 -1.00 44.53 18.30
CA ASP A 17 -1.54 44.02 19.55
C ASP A 17 -0.39 43.35 20.32
N LYS A 18 -0.25 43.67 21.61
CA LYS A 18 0.84 43.16 22.45
C LYS A 18 0.63 41.67 22.76
N GLU A 19 1.27 40.79 21.98
CA GLU A 19 1.32 39.35 22.22
C GLU A 19 2.05 39.01 23.53
N SER A 20 1.58 37.96 24.22
CA SER A 20 2.21 37.47 25.45
C SER A 20 3.53 36.73 25.15
N PRO A 21 4.44 36.53 26.12
CA PRO A 21 5.74 35.87 25.88
C PRO A 21 5.63 34.41 25.42
N GLU A 22 4.50 33.74 25.69
CA GLU A 22 4.22 32.40 25.17
C GLU A 22 3.74 32.46 23.72
N ASP A 23 2.88 33.43 23.38
CA ASP A 23 2.42 33.68 22.01
C ASP A 23 3.58 34.10 21.11
N GLU A 24 4.52 34.90 21.61
CA GLU A 24 5.72 35.32 20.88
C GLU A 24 6.66 34.14 20.58
N LYS A 25 6.76 33.15 21.49
CA LYS A 25 7.49 31.89 21.25
C LYS A 25 6.78 30.98 20.25
N ILE A 26 5.45 30.88 20.32
CA ILE A 26 4.64 30.12 19.37
C ILE A 26 4.78 30.75 17.98
N SER A 27 4.61 32.07 17.89
CA SER A 27 4.77 32.87 16.68
C SER A 27 6.17 32.70 16.07
N ALA A 28 7.24 32.85 16.87
CA ALA A 28 8.62 32.66 16.40
C ALA A 28 8.96 31.20 15.99
N CYS A 29 8.30 30.20 16.59
CA CYS A 29 8.44 28.79 16.20
C CYS A 29 7.65 28.47 14.92
N VAL A 30 6.47 29.07 14.74
CA VAL A 30 5.61 28.97 13.56
C VAL A 30 6.16 29.77 12.37
N GLU A 31 6.95 30.81 12.61
CA GLU A 31 7.71 31.53 11.58
C GLU A 31 8.80 30.66 10.93
N ARG A 32 9.29 29.61 11.63
CA ARG A 32 10.22 28.64 11.05
C ARG A 32 9.47 27.56 10.27
N LEU A 33 9.74 27.49 8.97
CA LEU A 33 9.24 26.42 8.09
C LEU A 33 9.60 25.03 8.64
N LEU A 34 8.59 24.24 9.03
CA LEU A 34 8.77 22.87 9.52
C LEU A 34 8.99 21.89 8.36
N VAL A 35 8.44 22.20 7.18
CA VAL A 35 8.58 21.38 5.98
C VAL A 35 9.16 22.21 4.83
N ARG A 36 10.34 21.79 4.35
CA ARG A 36 10.95 22.39 3.16
C ARG A 36 10.51 21.64 1.92
N THR A 37 9.80 22.34 1.03
CA THR A 37 9.37 21.81 -0.25
C THR A 37 10.34 22.20 -1.37
N THR A 38 10.89 21.22 -2.08
CA THR A 38 11.81 21.42 -3.20
C THR A 38 11.24 20.84 -4.48
N LYS A 39 11.08 21.69 -5.51
CA LYS A 39 10.70 21.22 -6.85
C LYS A 39 11.92 20.58 -7.48
N LEU A 40 11.81 19.34 -7.95
CA LEU A 40 12.90 18.76 -8.71
C LEU A 40 12.93 19.42 -10.10
N SER A 41 13.90 20.30 -10.32
CA SER A 41 14.10 21.06 -11.57
C SER A 41 15.45 20.75 -12.22
N THR A 42 15.79 19.46 -12.22
CA THR A 42 17.02 18.97 -12.85
C THR A 42 16.87 18.96 -14.38
N VAL A 43 18.00 19.00 -15.09
CA VAL A 43 18.03 18.78 -16.56
C VAL A 43 17.32 17.48 -16.91
N THR A 44 17.50 16.44 -16.10
CA THR A 44 16.83 15.13 -16.23
C THR A 44 15.31 15.25 -16.31
N ILE A 45 14.66 16.03 -15.44
CA ILE A 45 13.20 16.17 -15.46
C ILE A 45 12.72 17.01 -16.65
N LYS A 46 13.47 18.05 -17.04
CA LYS A 46 13.14 18.82 -18.24
C LYS A 46 13.19 17.94 -19.49
N LEU A 47 14.23 17.10 -19.61
CA LEU A 47 14.36 16.12 -20.68
C LEU A 47 13.26 15.05 -20.61
N TYR A 48 12.93 14.54 -19.42
CA TYR A 48 11.84 13.58 -19.21
C TYR A 48 10.50 14.11 -19.75
N ARG A 49 10.16 15.36 -19.40
CA ARG A 49 8.96 16.04 -19.89
C ARG A 49 8.95 16.18 -21.41
N LEU A 50 10.08 16.59 -21.99
CA LEU A 50 10.24 16.71 -23.43
C LEU A 50 10.04 15.35 -24.11
N MET A 51 10.66 14.30 -23.58
CA MET A 51 10.57 12.95 -24.14
C MET A 51 9.16 12.38 -24.09
N ILE A 52 8.38 12.68 -23.04
CA ILE A 52 6.96 12.33 -22.97
C ILE A 52 6.19 12.99 -24.12
N VAL A 53 6.38 14.29 -24.35
CA VAL A 53 5.71 15.01 -25.45
C VAL A 53 6.13 14.46 -26.82
N VAL A 54 7.43 14.23 -27.04
CA VAL A 54 7.94 13.62 -28.27
C VAL A 54 7.30 12.26 -28.52
N ARG A 55 7.23 11.41 -27.49
CA ARG A 55 6.62 10.09 -27.59
C ARG A 55 5.12 10.14 -27.87
N ILE A 56 4.39 11.07 -27.28
CA ILE A 56 2.97 11.32 -27.62
C ILE A 56 2.84 11.72 -29.10
N GLY A 57 3.73 12.58 -29.61
CA GLY A 57 3.78 12.92 -31.04
C GLY A 57 4.01 11.70 -31.93
N ILE A 58 4.94 10.81 -31.54
CA ILE A 58 5.20 9.56 -32.25
C ILE A 58 3.96 8.64 -32.22
N PHE A 59 3.24 8.53 -31.10
CA PHE A 59 1.98 7.78 -31.05
C PHE A 59 0.96 8.32 -32.04
N VAL A 60 0.76 9.64 -32.09
CA VAL A 60 -0.19 10.26 -33.04
C VAL A 60 0.17 9.93 -34.49
N LEU A 61 1.45 10.06 -34.86
CA LEU A 61 1.93 9.73 -36.20
C LEU A 61 1.79 8.24 -36.50
N PHE A 62 2.13 7.39 -35.54
CA PHE A 62 1.98 5.94 -35.64
C PHE A 62 0.54 5.55 -35.89
N PHE A 63 -0.41 6.03 -35.07
CA PHE A 63 -1.83 5.70 -35.24
C PHE A 63 -2.43 6.28 -36.51
N LYS A 64 -2.05 7.50 -36.90
CA LYS A 64 -2.45 8.07 -38.19
C LYS A 64 -2.03 7.15 -39.33
N TRP A 65 -0.75 6.77 -39.37
CA TRP A 65 -0.23 5.85 -40.38
C TRP A 65 -0.90 4.46 -40.30
N ARG A 66 -1.09 3.93 -39.09
CA ARG A 66 -1.67 2.60 -38.84
C ARG A 66 -3.11 2.53 -39.35
N ILE A 67 -3.94 3.53 -39.02
CA ILE A 67 -5.35 3.62 -39.44
C ILE A 67 -5.44 3.86 -40.94
N SER A 68 -4.66 4.78 -41.52
CA SER A 68 -4.66 5.01 -42.98
C SER A 68 -4.28 3.75 -43.76
N THR A 69 -3.25 3.02 -43.31
CA THR A 69 -2.84 1.75 -43.95
C THR A 69 -3.94 0.70 -43.83
N ALA A 70 -4.59 0.60 -42.66
CA ALA A 70 -5.70 -0.31 -42.45
C ALA A 70 -6.88 0.02 -43.38
N LEU A 71 -7.25 1.29 -43.53
CA LEU A 71 -8.34 1.72 -44.42
C LEU A 71 -8.06 1.37 -45.89
N VAL A 72 -6.83 1.60 -46.36
CA VAL A 72 -6.43 1.21 -47.73
C VAL A 72 -6.55 -0.29 -47.93
N MET A 73 -6.04 -1.10 -47.00
CA MET A 73 -6.14 -2.57 -47.08
C MET A 73 -7.58 -3.09 -46.95
N MET A 74 -8.44 -2.38 -46.21
CA MET A 74 -9.86 -2.74 -46.07
C MET A 74 -10.69 -2.41 -47.32
N SER A 75 -10.19 -1.54 -48.19
CA SER A 75 -10.87 -1.13 -49.43
C SER A 75 -10.65 -2.08 -50.61
N SER A 76 -9.76 -3.08 -50.50
CA SER A 76 -9.54 -4.06 -51.57
C SER A 76 -10.61 -5.17 -51.58
N HIS A 77 -11.26 -5.37 -52.72
CA HIS A 77 -12.38 -6.30 -52.95
C HIS A 77 -11.97 -7.79 -53.00
N ASP A 78 -11.92 -8.48 -51.85
CA ASP A 78 -11.91 -9.95 -51.79
C ASP A 78 -12.69 -10.44 -50.56
N THR A 79 -13.92 -10.93 -50.75
CA THR A 79 -15.04 -10.82 -49.78
C THR A 79 -15.01 -11.77 -48.58
N ASP A 80 -14.38 -12.95 -48.69
CA ASP A 80 -14.39 -13.97 -47.62
C ASP A 80 -13.12 -13.92 -46.74
N ARG A 81 -11.97 -13.59 -47.36
CA ARG A 81 -10.69 -13.39 -46.66
C ARG A 81 -10.61 -12.04 -45.95
N THR A 82 -11.40 -11.05 -46.36
CA THR A 82 -11.44 -9.71 -45.76
C THR A 82 -12.07 -9.66 -44.37
N SER A 83 -12.99 -10.56 -43.99
CA SER A 83 -13.67 -10.50 -42.68
C SER A 83 -12.70 -10.77 -41.51
N THR A 84 -11.92 -11.85 -41.61
CA THR A 84 -10.94 -12.26 -40.60
C THR A 84 -9.78 -11.26 -40.51
N VAL A 85 -9.27 -10.81 -41.67
CA VAL A 85 -8.21 -9.79 -41.72
C VAL A 85 -8.68 -8.46 -41.09
N ARG A 86 -9.89 -8.01 -41.42
CA ARG A 86 -10.50 -6.82 -40.80
C ARG A 86 -10.60 -6.95 -39.29
N ALA A 87 -11.07 -8.09 -38.79
CA ALA A 87 -11.18 -8.35 -37.37
C ALA A 87 -9.81 -8.32 -36.66
N MET A 88 -8.79 -8.99 -37.23
CA MET A 88 -7.44 -9.01 -36.66
C MET A 88 -6.80 -7.61 -36.58
N TRP A 89 -6.92 -6.82 -37.65
CA TRP A 89 -6.42 -5.45 -37.66
C TRP A 89 -7.15 -4.53 -36.68
N THR A 90 -8.47 -4.65 -36.61
CA THR A 90 -9.29 -3.84 -35.69
C THR A 90 -8.94 -4.15 -34.24
N VAL A 91 -8.83 -5.44 -33.89
CA VAL A 91 -8.45 -5.87 -32.54
C VAL A 91 -7.03 -5.44 -32.18
N SER A 92 -6.08 -5.54 -33.13
CA SER A 92 -4.71 -5.05 -32.92
C SER A 92 -4.68 -3.54 -32.67
N ILE A 93 -5.29 -2.73 -33.55
CA ILE A 93 -5.32 -1.27 -33.42
C ILE A 93 -6.00 -0.85 -32.10
N ALA A 94 -7.10 -1.51 -31.73
CA ALA A 94 -7.79 -1.23 -30.47
C ALA A 94 -6.90 -1.51 -29.26
N GLY A 95 -6.15 -2.61 -29.25
CA GLY A 95 -5.20 -2.92 -28.19
C GLY A 95 -4.01 -1.96 -28.13
N GLU A 96 -3.42 -1.63 -29.29
CA GLU A 96 -2.35 -0.63 -29.38
C GLU A 96 -2.83 0.72 -28.83
N LEU A 97 -4.03 1.16 -29.21
CA LEU A 97 -4.64 2.40 -28.74
C LEU A 97 -4.88 2.37 -27.23
N TRP A 98 -5.36 1.24 -26.70
CA TRP A 98 -5.53 1.05 -25.26
C TRP A 98 -4.19 1.15 -24.51
N PHE A 99 -3.15 0.47 -24.98
CA PHE A 99 -1.82 0.55 -24.35
C PHE A 99 -1.24 1.96 -24.40
N ALA A 100 -1.39 2.66 -25.53
CA ALA A 100 -0.95 4.04 -25.65
C ALA A 100 -1.74 4.97 -24.70
N LEU A 101 -3.06 4.80 -24.62
CA LEU A 101 -3.91 5.55 -23.68
C LEU A 101 -3.46 5.31 -22.23
N MET A 102 -3.33 4.05 -21.80
CA MET A 102 -2.91 3.73 -20.44
C MET A 102 -1.52 4.26 -20.11
N TRP A 103 -0.58 4.19 -21.07
CA TRP A 103 0.75 4.78 -20.91
C TRP A 103 0.67 6.30 -20.72
N VAL A 104 -0.15 7.02 -21.51
CA VAL A 104 -0.33 8.46 -21.34
C VAL A 104 -0.96 8.79 -19.99
N LEU A 105 -2.01 8.06 -19.59
CA LEU A 105 -2.68 8.26 -18.30
C LEU A 105 -1.73 8.02 -17.11
N ASP A 106 -0.78 7.09 -17.23
CA ASP A 106 0.24 6.83 -16.20
C ASP A 106 1.33 7.91 -16.13
N GLN A 107 1.76 8.44 -17.28
CA GLN A 107 2.94 9.31 -17.34
C GLN A 107 2.61 10.78 -17.06
N LEU A 108 1.43 11.26 -17.47
CA LEU A 108 1.05 12.67 -17.28
C LEU A 108 1.03 13.12 -15.80
N PRO A 109 0.53 12.32 -14.83
CA PRO A 109 0.57 12.72 -13.42
C PRO A 109 1.99 12.84 -12.85
N LYS A 110 2.99 12.17 -13.43
CA LYS A 110 4.38 12.15 -12.96
C LYS A 110 5.20 13.37 -13.41
N MET A 111 4.58 14.33 -14.09
CA MET A 111 5.29 15.45 -14.73
C MET A 111 5.84 16.48 -13.74
N GLN A 112 5.31 16.56 -12.52
CA GLN A 112 5.69 17.59 -11.54
C GLN A 112 6.11 16.98 -10.19
N PRO A 113 7.17 16.15 -10.14
CA PRO A 113 7.59 15.55 -8.88
C PRO A 113 8.13 16.62 -7.92
N VAL A 114 7.85 16.44 -6.63
CA VAL A 114 8.28 17.31 -5.55
C VAL A 114 8.91 16.47 -4.45
N GLN A 115 9.96 16.99 -3.83
CA GLN A 115 10.60 16.37 -2.66
C GLN A 115 10.45 17.28 -1.47
N ARG A 116 10.07 16.69 -0.33
CA ARG A 116 9.86 17.41 0.92
C ARG A 116 10.79 16.87 1.99
N ALA A 117 11.40 17.78 2.73
CA ALA A 117 12.26 17.46 3.87
C ALA A 117 11.64 18.05 5.13
N VAL A 118 11.66 17.28 6.22
CA VAL A 118 11.04 17.66 7.50
C VAL A 118 12.12 17.96 8.52
N ASP A 119 11.96 19.05 9.26
CA ASP A 119 12.79 19.37 10.42
C ASP A 119 12.02 19.10 11.72
N THR A 120 12.16 17.88 12.24
CA THR A 120 11.49 17.47 13.49
C THR A 120 12.08 18.15 14.73
N ALA A 121 13.30 18.70 14.65
CA ALA A 121 13.94 19.38 15.78
C ALA A 121 13.43 20.81 15.97
N ALA A 122 12.83 21.40 14.93
CA ALA A 122 12.21 22.72 15.00
C ALA A 122 10.87 22.69 15.76
N LEU A 123 10.23 21.53 15.91
CA LEU A 123 8.92 21.40 16.55
C LEU A 123 9.07 21.06 18.06
N ASP A 124 8.75 22.03 18.91
CA ASP A 124 8.77 21.85 20.36
C ASP A 124 7.69 20.86 20.83
N GLU A 125 7.96 20.15 21.93
CA GLU A 125 7.06 19.13 22.48
C GLU A 125 5.75 19.71 23.02
N SER A 126 5.80 20.95 23.51
CA SER A 126 4.62 21.68 23.99
C SER A 126 3.57 21.85 22.89
N LEU A 127 4.02 22.09 21.65
CA LEU A 127 3.19 22.31 20.46
C LEU A 127 2.67 21.03 19.82
N LEU A 128 3.13 19.85 20.26
CA LEU A 128 2.64 18.60 19.71
C LEU A 128 1.15 18.41 20.05
N PRO A 129 0.30 18.08 19.07
CA PRO A 129 -1.12 17.81 19.31
C PRO A 129 -1.32 16.43 19.95
N SER A 130 -2.51 16.13 20.46
CA SER A 130 -2.86 14.73 20.75
C SER A 130 -3.00 13.92 19.45
N MET A 131 -2.72 12.63 19.52
CA MET A 131 -2.76 11.71 18.39
C MET A 131 -3.30 10.34 18.78
N ASP A 132 -4.26 9.85 18.00
CA ASP A 132 -4.74 8.48 18.10
C ASP A 132 -4.03 7.61 17.05
N VAL A 133 -3.57 6.43 17.43
CA VAL A 133 -3.01 5.44 16.51
C VAL A 133 -3.95 4.26 16.42
N PHE A 134 -4.50 4.00 15.25
CA PHE A 134 -5.43 2.91 14.99
C PHE A 134 -4.70 1.72 14.38
N VAL A 135 -4.75 0.58 15.06
CA VAL A 135 -4.22 -0.71 14.59
C VAL A 135 -5.39 -1.64 14.36
N THR A 136 -5.56 -2.16 13.14
CA THR A 136 -6.62 -3.14 12.83
C THR A 136 -6.04 -4.53 12.62
N THR A 137 -6.72 -5.54 13.18
CA THR A 137 -6.42 -6.96 13.00
C THR A 137 -7.70 -7.71 12.67
N ALA A 138 -7.64 -8.63 11.72
CA ALA A 138 -8.81 -9.32 11.20
C ALA A 138 -9.01 -10.71 11.82
N ASP A 139 -7.93 -11.49 11.96
CA ASP A 139 -8.00 -12.87 12.41
C ASP A 139 -6.61 -13.35 12.90
N PRO A 140 -6.50 -13.91 14.13
CA PRO A 140 -5.22 -14.33 14.69
C PRO A 140 -4.58 -15.54 13.99
N GLU A 141 -5.31 -16.33 13.19
CA GLU A 141 -4.72 -17.41 12.39
C GLU A 141 -4.00 -16.89 11.14
N LYS A 142 -4.49 -15.78 10.58
CA LYS A 142 -3.93 -15.17 9.37
C LYS A 142 -2.90 -14.10 9.69
N GLU A 143 -3.03 -13.48 10.86
CA GLU A 143 -2.22 -12.37 11.33
C GLU A 143 -1.71 -12.74 12.73
N PRO A 144 -0.48 -13.28 12.85
CA PRO A 144 0.00 -13.84 14.11
C PRO A 144 -0.04 -12.83 15.26
N PRO A 145 -0.63 -13.16 16.42
CA PRO A 145 -0.72 -12.28 17.59
C PRO A 145 0.60 -11.65 18.03
N LEU A 146 1.72 -12.37 17.87
CA LEU A 146 3.06 -11.84 18.17
C LEU A 146 3.44 -10.65 17.26
N VAL A 147 3.03 -10.66 15.99
CA VAL A 147 3.28 -9.55 15.06
C VAL A 147 2.49 -8.32 15.52
N THR A 148 1.22 -8.50 15.86
CA THR A 148 0.35 -7.44 16.41
C THR A 148 0.95 -6.86 17.70
N ALA A 149 1.40 -7.71 18.63
CA ALA A 149 2.05 -7.29 19.87
C ALA A 149 3.30 -6.43 19.61
N ASN A 150 4.16 -6.85 18.68
CA ASN A 150 5.36 -6.10 18.31
C ASN A 150 5.06 -4.75 17.65
N THR A 151 4.00 -4.68 16.83
CA THR A 151 3.52 -3.42 16.24
C THR A 151 3.06 -2.45 17.34
N ILE A 152 2.25 -2.92 18.30
CA ILE A 152 1.80 -2.11 19.45
C ILE A 152 2.99 -1.60 20.25
N LEU A 153 3.95 -2.47 20.59
CA LEU A 153 5.17 -2.08 21.32
C LEU A 153 5.99 -1.02 20.58
N SER A 154 6.03 -1.08 19.25
CA SER A 154 6.72 -0.07 18.45
C SER A 154 6.05 1.30 18.48
N ILE A 155 4.71 1.33 18.52
CA ILE A 155 3.89 2.55 18.61
C ILE A 155 4.08 3.20 19.98
N LEU A 156 3.97 2.40 21.05
CA LEU A 156 4.11 2.90 22.43
C LEU A 156 5.51 3.43 22.74
N ALA A 157 6.53 2.96 22.00
CA ALA A 157 7.92 3.39 22.13
C ALA A 157 8.31 4.48 21.11
N ALA A 158 7.37 5.05 20.36
CA ALA A 158 7.62 6.20 19.47
C ALA A 158 8.04 7.44 20.27
N ASP A 159 8.76 8.37 19.63
CA ASP A 159 9.21 9.61 20.27
C ASP A 159 8.08 10.66 20.23
N TYR A 160 7.10 10.47 21.10
CA TYR A 160 5.93 11.32 21.26
C TYR A 160 5.56 11.42 22.76
N PRO A 161 5.03 12.56 23.24
CA PRO A 161 4.60 12.71 24.63
C PRO A 161 3.57 11.64 25.03
N ALA A 162 3.83 10.95 26.13
CA ALA A 162 3.04 9.79 26.55
C ALA A 162 1.58 10.12 26.88
N ASP A 163 1.31 11.33 27.36
CA ASP A 163 -0.02 11.85 27.67
C ASP A 163 -0.81 12.29 26.42
N LYS A 164 -0.12 12.46 25.28
CA LYS A 164 -0.72 12.91 24.01
C LYS A 164 -0.95 11.78 23.02
N LEU A 165 -0.43 10.58 23.26
CA LEU A 165 -0.54 9.43 22.37
C LEU A 165 -1.50 8.38 22.93
N THR A 166 -2.45 7.93 22.13
CA THR A 166 -3.34 6.80 22.49
C THR A 166 -3.33 5.75 21.39
N CYS A 167 -3.06 4.49 21.75
CA CYS A 167 -3.07 3.36 20.81
C CYS A 167 -4.40 2.60 20.91
N TYR A 168 -5.17 2.59 19.83
CA TYR A 168 -6.40 1.82 19.70
C TYR A 168 -6.16 0.57 18.87
N VAL A 169 -6.48 -0.60 19.43
CA VAL A 169 -6.35 -1.89 18.75
C VAL A 169 -7.74 -2.42 18.45
N SER A 170 -8.11 -2.49 17.18
CA SER A 170 -9.38 -3.06 16.73
C SER A 170 -9.21 -4.51 16.30
N ASP A 171 -9.87 -5.43 17.01
CA ASP A 171 -10.00 -6.83 16.63
C ASP A 171 -11.34 -7.06 15.92
N ASP A 172 -11.29 -7.28 14.61
CA ASP A 172 -12.48 -7.58 13.82
C ASP A 172 -12.93 -9.03 13.99
N GLY A 173 -12.07 -9.93 14.47
CA GLY A 173 -12.39 -11.34 14.70
C GLY A 173 -13.02 -11.62 16.06
N GLY A 174 -12.93 -10.67 17.00
CA GLY A 174 -13.40 -10.81 18.38
C GLY A 174 -12.76 -11.98 19.13
N ALA A 175 -11.50 -12.30 18.80
CA ALA A 175 -10.82 -13.48 19.30
C ALA A 175 -10.18 -13.20 20.67
N GLN A 176 -10.46 -14.06 21.64
CA GLN A 176 -9.85 -13.95 22.97
C GLN A 176 -8.31 -13.98 22.91
N LEU A 177 -7.75 -14.79 22.01
CA LEU A 177 -6.31 -14.89 21.79
C LEU A 177 -5.68 -13.53 21.46
N THR A 178 -6.31 -12.75 20.57
CA THR A 178 -5.85 -11.41 20.20
C THR A 178 -5.86 -10.49 21.42
N ARG A 179 -6.98 -10.45 22.15
CA ARG A 179 -7.12 -9.62 23.36
C ARG A 179 -6.05 -9.93 24.40
N GLU A 180 -5.81 -11.22 24.67
CA GLU A 180 -4.81 -11.67 25.65
C GLU A 180 -3.38 -11.32 25.19
N ALA A 181 -3.07 -11.46 23.90
CA ALA A 181 -1.77 -11.05 23.35
C ALA A 181 -1.55 -9.53 23.46
N VAL A 182 -2.58 -8.71 23.22
CA VAL A 182 -2.51 -7.25 23.40
C VAL A 182 -2.27 -6.90 24.88
N ALA A 183 -2.93 -7.60 25.81
CA ALA A 183 -2.73 -7.39 27.25
C ALA A 183 -1.31 -7.77 27.69
N GLU A 184 -0.74 -8.87 27.18
CA GLU A 184 0.65 -9.24 27.44
C GLU A 184 1.65 -8.22 26.84
N ALA A 185 1.36 -7.68 25.65
CA ALA A 185 2.14 -6.60 25.06
C ALA A 185 2.10 -5.33 25.93
N ALA A 186 0.93 -4.94 26.42
CA ALA A 186 0.76 -3.80 27.33
C ALA A 186 1.57 -3.97 28.63
N ARG A 187 1.59 -5.18 29.21
CA ARG A 187 2.42 -5.49 30.39
C ARG A 187 3.91 -5.34 30.10
N PHE A 188 4.38 -5.86 28.96
CA PHE A 188 5.78 -5.74 28.56
C PHE A 188 6.18 -4.30 28.20
N ALA A 189 5.24 -3.46 27.75
CA ALA A 189 5.49 -2.07 27.39
C ALA A 189 6.09 -1.25 28.54
N VAL A 190 5.72 -1.55 29.79
CA VAL A 190 6.26 -0.90 31.01
C VAL A 190 7.77 -1.08 31.14
N LEU A 191 8.33 -2.16 30.58
CA LEU A 191 9.77 -2.40 30.52
C LEU A 191 10.38 -1.87 29.22
N TRP A 192 9.72 -2.14 28.09
CA TRP A 192 10.24 -1.83 26.76
C TRP A 192 10.33 -0.33 26.47
N VAL A 193 9.28 0.43 26.82
CA VAL A 193 9.19 1.87 26.52
C VAL A 193 10.29 2.67 27.24
N PRO A 194 10.51 2.51 28.56
CA PRO A 194 11.60 3.23 29.24
C PRO A 194 12.98 2.80 28.74
N PHE A 195 13.20 1.50 28.47
CA PHE A 195 14.44 1.01 27.86
C PHE A 195 14.71 1.68 26.50
N CYS A 196 13.67 1.79 25.67
CA CYS A 196 13.69 2.46 24.39
C CYS A 196 14.06 3.95 24.49
N ARG A 197 13.49 4.67 25.46
CA ARG A 197 13.77 6.09 25.72
C ARG A 197 15.19 6.29 26.24
N LYS A 198 15.60 5.49 27.25
CA LYS A 198 16.92 5.54 27.89
C LYS A 198 18.07 5.42 26.89
N HIS A 199 17.93 4.52 25.92
CA HIS A 199 19.04 4.15 25.03
C HIS A 199 18.86 4.60 23.58
N GLY A 200 17.76 5.27 23.23
CA GLY A 200 17.49 5.69 21.85
C GLY A 200 17.42 4.51 20.89
N VAL A 201 16.76 3.42 21.29
CA VAL A 201 16.69 2.16 20.54
C VAL A 201 16.00 2.37 19.18
N ALA A 202 16.59 1.85 18.10
CA ALA A 202 15.95 1.78 16.79
C ALA A 202 16.35 0.47 16.07
N PRO A 203 15.42 -0.23 15.41
CA PRO A 203 13.98 0.05 15.32
C PRO A 203 13.24 -0.16 16.65
N ARG A 204 12.01 0.35 16.76
CA ARG A 204 11.17 0.25 17.99
C ARG A 204 10.44 -1.09 18.13
N ASN A 205 10.49 -1.94 17.10
CA ASN A 205 9.97 -3.30 17.13
C ASN A 205 10.99 -4.25 17.80
N PRO A 206 10.65 -4.90 18.94
CA PRO A 206 11.60 -5.71 19.68
C PRO A 206 12.01 -7.00 18.94
N GLU A 207 11.11 -7.66 18.20
CA GLU A 207 11.48 -8.82 17.37
C GLU A 207 12.60 -8.45 16.39
N VAL A 208 12.43 -7.35 15.65
CA VAL A 208 13.41 -6.90 14.67
C VAL A 208 14.70 -6.44 15.36
N TYR A 209 14.60 -5.76 16.49
CA TYR A 209 15.76 -5.30 17.26
C TYR A 209 16.61 -6.44 17.85
N PHE A 210 15.97 -7.49 18.37
CA PHE A 210 16.66 -8.62 19.01
C PHE A 210 17.04 -9.74 18.05
N SER A 211 16.37 -9.86 16.89
CA SER A 211 16.68 -10.88 15.89
C SER A 211 18.13 -10.77 15.39
N ALA A 212 18.85 -11.89 15.42
CA ALA A 212 20.22 -11.96 14.95
C ALA A 212 20.25 -11.93 13.41
N GLY A 213 20.61 -10.78 12.83
CA GLY A 213 21.16 -10.68 11.48
C GLY A 213 20.22 -10.19 10.37
N PHE A 214 20.75 -9.20 9.63
CA PHE A 214 20.43 -8.77 8.26
C PHE A 214 18.97 -8.98 7.82
N HIS A 215 18.15 -7.94 8.00
CA HIS A 215 16.83 -7.85 7.37
C HIS A 215 16.93 -6.91 6.16
N GLY A 216 16.75 -7.44 4.94
CA GLY A 216 16.56 -6.64 3.74
C GLY A 216 17.69 -5.66 3.38
N GLY A 217 18.96 -6.03 3.57
CA GLY A 217 20.09 -5.12 3.29
C GLY A 217 20.54 -4.28 4.49
N VAL A 218 19.75 -4.24 5.57
CA VAL A 218 20.05 -3.49 6.78
C VAL A 218 20.49 -4.48 7.86
N LYS A 219 21.77 -4.44 8.26
CA LYS A 219 22.15 -5.00 9.57
C LYS A 219 21.26 -4.30 10.58
N ALA A 220 20.49 -5.04 11.40
CA ALA A 220 19.95 -4.48 12.63
C ALA A 220 21.11 -3.72 13.26
N ARG A 221 21.00 -2.38 13.26
CA ARG A 221 22.11 -1.51 13.63
C ARG A 221 22.23 -1.71 15.12
N ALA A 222 23.03 -2.71 15.52
CA ALA A 222 23.58 -2.79 16.85
C ALA A 222 24.21 -1.41 17.04
N VAL A 223 23.55 -0.58 17.85
CA VAL A 223 23.86 0.84 18.03
C VAL A 223 25.37 0.93 18.05
N THR A 224 25.99 1.51 17.04
CA THR A 224 27.44 1.42 16.96
C THR A 224 28.00 2.35 18.05
N ARG A 225 29.18 2.07 18.64
CA ARG A 225 29.65 2.79 19.85
C ARG A 225 29.69 4.32 19.66
N GLY A 226 29.86 4.81 18.43
CA GLY A 226 29.83 6.23 18.07
C GLY A 226 28.44 6.84 17.84
N GLU A 227 27.38 6.03 17.82
CA GLU A 227 25.99 6.45 17.55
C GLU A 227 25.08 6.27 18.78
N TYR A 228 25.64 5.76 19.87
CA TYR A 228 24.97 5.61 21.16
C TYR A 228 24.84 6.96 21.85
N LYS A 229 23.60 7.39 22.11
CA LYS A 229 23.29 8.63 22.85
C LYS A 229 23.16 8.43 24.36
N GLY A 230 23.32 7.22 24.88
CA GLY A 230 23.21 6.95 26.32
C GLY A 230 24.52 7.21 27.08
N MET A 231 24.43 7.26 28.41
CA MET A 231 25.54 7.67 29.27
C MET A 231 26.71 6.67 29.32
N ALA A 232 26.46 5.35 29.23
CA ALA A 232 27.52 4.34 29.32
C ALA A 232 27.23 3.05 28.52
N TRP A 233 28.13 2.69 27.60
CA TRP A 233 28.03 1.48 26.77
C TRP A 233 27.91 0.15 27.57
N PRO A 234 28.63 -0.07 28.69
CA PRO A 234 28.49 -1.29 29.49
C PRO A 234 27.09 -1.46 30.12
N GLU A 235 26.41 -0.34 30.39
CA GLU A 235 25.06 -0.32 30.95
C GLU A 235 24.05 -0.82 29.91
N LEU A 236 24.11 -0.31 28.67
CA LEU A 236 23.30 -0.82 27.56
C LEU A 236 23.46 -2.33 27.40
N ALA A 237 24.68 -2.87 27.50
CA ALA A 237 24.91 -4.31 27.32
C ALA A 237 24.23 -5.15 28.41
N ARG A 238 24.19 -4.68 29.67
CA ARG A 238 23.48 -5.34 30.77
C ARG A 238 21.97 -5.24 30.58
N ASP A 239 21.48 -4.04 30.37
CA ASP A 239 20.06 -3.71 30.22
C ASP A 239 19.47 -4.49 29.03
N ARG A 240 20.15 -4.46 27.88
CA ARG A 240 19.78 -5.20 26.67
C ARG A 240 19.70 -6.71 26.90
N ARG A 241 20.66 -7.31 27.63
CA ARG A 241 20.63 -8.76 27.92
C ARG A 241 19.41 -9.13 28.76
N ARG A 242 19.02 -8.27 29.70
CA ARG A 242 17.86 -8.50 30.56
C ARG A 242 16.56 -8.33 29.79
N VAL A 243 16.38 -7.20 29.12
CA VAL A 243 15.17 -6.92 28.31
C VAL A 243 14.99 -7.98 27.22
N ARG A 244 16.09 -8.49 26.64
CA ARG A 244 16.02 -9.62 25.72
C ARG A 244 15.41 -10.88 26.35
N ARG A 245 15.80 -11.24 27.59
CA ARG A 245 15.22 -12.41 28.27
C ARG A 245 13.72 -12.24 28.50
N GLU A 246 13.32 -11.08 29.01
CA GLU A 246 11.91 -10.73 29.25
C GLU A 246 11.09 -10.74 27.94
N TYR A 247 11.70 -10.32 26.83
CA TYR A 247 11.09 -10.41 25.51
C TYR A 247 10.90 -11.86 25.04
N GLU A 248 11.90 -12.73 25.23
CA GLU A 248 11.77 -14.16 24.92
C GLU A 248 10.69 -14.82 25.81
N GLU A 249 10.54 -14.40 27.06
CA GLU A 249 9.45 -14.86 27.94
C GLU A 249 8.07 -14.36 27.48
N LEU A 250 7.96 -13.11 26.99
CA LEU A 250 6.74 -12.62 26.34
C LEU A 250 6.39 -13.49 25.12
N ARG A 251 7.37 -13.78 24.25
CA ARG A 251 7.18 -14.63 23.08
C ARG A 251 6.66 -16.01 23.48
N LEU A 252 7.29 -16.66 24.45
CA LEU A 252 6.84 -17.96 24.96
C LEU A 252 5.42 -17.93 25.54
N ARG A 253 5.05 -16.86 26.24
CA ARG A 253 3.67 -16.66 26.74
C ARG A 253 2.67 -16.58 25.58
N ILE A 254 2.96 -15.77 24.56
CA ILE A 254 2.09 -15.66 23.38
C ILE A 254 2.00 -17.00 22.63
N ASP A 255 3.13 -17.69 22.43
CA ASP A 255 3.14 -19.02 21.80
C ASP A 255 2.31 -20.03 22.60
N ALA A 256 2.35 -19.97 23.93
CA ALA A 256 1.52 -20.80 24.81
C ALA A 256 0.03 -20.47 24.69
N LEU A 257 -0.33 -19.18 24.56
CA LEU A 257 -1.72 -18.75 24.31
C LEU A 257 -2.23 -19.29 22.97
N GLU A 258 -1.42 -19.20 21.90
CA GLU A 258 -1.76 -19.74 20.59
C GLU A 258 -1.95 -21.27 20.62
N ALA A 259 -1.04 -21.99 21.27
CA ALA A 259 -1.15 -23.44 21.43
C ALA A 259 -2.41 -23.83 22.23
N GLY A 260 -2.73 -23.07 23.28
CA GLY A 260 -3.94 -23.23 24.07
C GLY A 260 -5.22 -22.96 23.28
N ASP A 261 -5.24 -21.92 22.43
CA ASP A 261 -6.38 -21.62 21.55
C ASP A 261 -6.61 -22.72 20.51
N LYS A 262 -5.55 -23.21 19.86
CA LYS A 262 -5.62 -24.34 18.91
C LYS A 262 -6.21 -25.60 19.56
N ARG A 263 -5.77 -25.94 20.78
CA ARG A 263 -6.31 -27.08 21.54
C ARG A 263 -7.79 -26.88 21.89
N ARG A 264 -8.19 -25.68 22.31
CA ARG A 264 -9.60 -25.34 22.61
C ARG A 264 -10.48 -25.51 21.36
N ARG A 265 -10.06 -24.98 20.21
CA ARG A 265 -10.77 -25.14 18.93
C ARG A 265 -10.91 -26.60 18.50
N GLN A 266 -9.84 -27.38 18.60
CA GLN A 266 -9.88 -28.81 18.26
C GLN A 266 -10.88 -29.59 19.14
N ARG A 267 -10.87 -29.34 20.45
CA ARG A 267 -11.84 -29.94 21.38
C ARG A 267 -13.28 -29.57 21.04
N TRP A 268 -13.52 -28.33 20.61
CA TRP A 268 -14.86 -27.88 20.18
C TRP A 268 -15.31 -28.51 18.87
N SER A 269 -14.40 -28.77 17.93
CA SER A 269 -14.74 -29.46 16.68
C SER A 269 -15.17 -30.91 16.88
N THR A 270 -14.88 -31.51 18.05
CA THR A 270 -15.19 -32.90 18.39
C THR A 270 -16.31 -33.06 19.42
N ALA A 271 -16.81 -31.97 20.00
CA ALA A 271 -17.86 -32.01 21.03
C ALA A 271 -19.22 -31.68 20.41
N ASP A 272 -20.14 -32.66 20.38
CA ASP A 272 -21.49 -32.56 19.81
C ASP A 272 -22.52 -31.92 20.77
N ASP A 273 -22.05 -31.13 21.74
CA ASP A 273 -22.88 -30.74 22.88
C ASP A 273 -23.18 -29.24 22.90
N GLY A 274 -24.47 -28.90 22.94
CA GLY A 274 -25.09 -27.57 22.74
C GLY A 274 -24.70 -26.46 23.72
N SER A 275 -23.67 -26.66 24.55
CA SER A 275 -23.11 -25.64 25.45
C SER A 275 -22.37 -24.49 24.72
N CYS A 276 -22.13 -24.65 23.42
CA CYS A 276 -21.44 -23.71 22.51
C CYS A 276 -22.07 -22.32 22.35
N ARG A 277 -23.26 -22.04 22.92
CA ARG A 277 -23.97 -20.75 22.74
C ARG A 277 -23.56 -19.61 23.68
N ARG A 278 -22.73 -19.84 24.71
CA ARG A 278 -22.40 -18.79 25.71
C ARG A 278 -21.35 -17.78 25.26
N ARG A 279 -20.62 -18.04 24.17
CA ARG A 279 -19.59 -17.12 23.64
C ARG A 279 -19.79 -16.98 22.13
N GLY A 280 -19.91 -15.74 21.67
CA GLY A 280 -20.20 -15.41 20.27
C GLY A 280 -19.22 -16.04 19.27
N THR A 281 -19.67 -16.17 18.02
CA THR A 281 -18.81 -16.56 16.88
C THR A 281 -18.19 -15.32 16.25
N ALA A 282 -17.16 -15.44 15.40
CA ALA A 282 -16.56 -14.29 14.69
C ALA A 282 -17.56 -13.49 13.80
N GLU A 283 -18.72 -14.06 13.50
CA GLU A 283 -19.82 -13.42 12.76
C GLU A 283 -20.96 -12.95 13.65
N ASP A 284 -20.94 -13.30 14.95
CA ASP A 284 -21.99 -12.97 15.92
C ASP A 284 -21.40 -12.84 17.33
N HIS A 285 -21.03 -11.63 17.71
CA HIS A 285 -20.47 -11.31 19.02
C HIS A 285 -20.82 -9.87 19.42
N ALA A 286 -20.93 -9.64 20.73
CA ALA A 286 -21.14 -8.30 21.28
C ALA A 286 -19.91 -7.39 21.06
N GLY A 287 -20.14 -6.08 21.04
CA GLY A 287 -19.08 -5.09 21.09
C GLY A 287 -18.41 -5.05 22.47
N VAL A 288 -17.10 -4.82 22.49
CA VAL A 288 -16.28 -4.74 23.69
C VAL A 288 -15.31 -3.56 23.54
N VAL A 289 -15.26 -2.70 24.55
CA VAL A 289 -14.24 -1.67 24.70
C VAL A 289 -13.56 -1.87 26.05
N GLU A 290 -12.25 -2.10 26.04
CA GLU A 290 -11.46 -2.37 27.23
C GLU A 290 -10.23 -1.47 27.24
N VAL A 291 -10.00 -0.75 28.35
CA VAL A 291 -8.79 0.05 28.55
C VAL A 291 -7.75 -0.85 29.23
N LEU A 292 -6.67 -1.16 28.53
CA LEU A 292 -5.60 -2.02 29.02
C LEU A 292 -4.48 -1.23 29.70
N VAL A 293 -4.25 0.00 29.23
CA VAL A 293 -3.36 0.99 29.85
C VAL A 293 -4.11 2.30 29.89
N HIS A 294 -4.31 2.85 31.08
CA HIS A 294 -4.98 4.15 31.24
C HIS A 294 -4.08 5.30 30.78
N PRO A 295 -4.66 6.42 30.30
CA PRO A 295 -3.90 7.61 29.96
C PRO A 295 -3.04 8.09 31.14
N PRO A 296 -1.75 8.35 30.93
CA PRO A 296 -0.89 8.79 32.01
C PRO A 296 -1.13 10.27 32.36
N SER A 297 -0.65 10.71 33.53
CA SER A 297 -0.68 12.13 33.93
C SER A 297 0.13 12.99 32.95
N ARG A 298 -0.18 14.28 32.84
CA ARG A 298 0.60 15.22 32.00
C ARG A 298 2.04 15.43 32.48
N THR A 299 2.27 15.33 33.78
CA THR A 299 3.59 15.46 34.39
C THR A 299 4.46 14.22 34.12
N PRO A 300 5.69 14.38 33.62
CA PRO A 300 6.65 13.28 33.50
C PRO A 300 6.87 12.57 34.84
N GLN A 301 6.91 11.23 34.81
CA GLN A 301 7.17 10.42 35.99
C GLN A 301 8.51 9.73 35.82
N LEU A 302 9.49 10.08 36.64
CA LEU A 302 10.80 9.46 36.61
C LEU A 302 10.75 8.09 37.28
N GLY A 303 11.53 7.14 36.75
CA GLY A 303 11.63 5.79 37.30
C GLY A 303 12.41 5.73 38.62
N VAL A 304 12.45 4.55 39.21
CA VAL A 304 13.21 4.31 40.45
C VAL A 304 14.67 4.02 40.11
N SER A 305 15.59 4.45 40.98
CA SER A 305 17.01 4.09 40.90
C SER A 305 17.19 2.59 41.13
N ALA A 306 18.17 1.99 40.46
CA ALA A 306 18.48 0.55 40.57
C ALA A 306 18.93 0.11 41.98
N VAL A 307 19.13 1.06 42.91
CA VAL A 307 19.66 0.83 44.27
C VAL A 307 18.56 0.41 45.26
N ASP A 308 17.30 0.84 45.06
CA ASP A 308 16.25 0.72 46.08
C ASP A 308 15.10 -0.25 45.75
N ALA A 309 15.12 -0.93 44.60
CA ALA A 309 14.05 -1.84 44.20
C ALA A 309 14.58 -3.17 43.67
N ARG A 310 13.75 -4.22 43.75
CA ARG A 310 13.89 -5.49 43.00
C ARG A 310 13.89 -5.29 41.45
N ASN A 311 13.99 -4.05 40.97
CA ASN A 311 14.09 -3.61 39.59
C ASN A 311 15.53 -3.22 39.25
N PHE A 312 16.22 -4.08 38.49
CA PHE A 312 17.63 -3.95 38.11
C PHE A 312 17.93 -3.01 36.91
N LEU A 313 17.07 -2.04 36.60
CA LEU A 313 17.30 -1.04 35.55
C LEU A 313 17.31 0.34 36.20
N ASP A 314 18.38 1.12 36.00
CA ASP A 314 18.38 2.51 36.45
C ASP A 314 17.52 3.35 35.49
N LEU A 315 16.36 3.79 35.96
CA LEU A 315 15.40 4.60 35.21
C LEU A 315 15.18 5.97 35.86
N SER A 316 16.06 6.36 36.80
CA SER A 316 15.95 7.60 37.58
C SER A 316 15.90 8.87 36.72
N SER A 317 16.49 8.85 35.53
CA SER A 317 16.52 9.99 34.60
C SER A 317 15.57 9.82 33.39
N VAL A 318 14.65 8.86 33.43
CA VAL A 318 13.82 8.47 32.29
C VAL A 318 12.35 8.54 32.65
N ASP A 319 11.55 9.18 31.80
CA ASP A 319 10.10 9.14 31.92
C ASP A 319 9.60 7.71 31.69
N VAL A 320 8.98 7.11 32.71
CA VAL A 320 8.48 5.73 32.67
C VAL A 320 7.04 5.60 32.19
N ARG A 321 6.34 6.71 31.95
CA ARG A 321 4.93 6.70 31.52
C ARG A 321 4.74 5.97 30.20
N VAL A 322 3.76 5.08 30.14
CA VAL A 322 3.39 4.37 28.90
C VAL A 322 2.14 5.05 28.31
N PRO A 323 2.07 5.26 26.99
CA PRO A 323 0.86 5.77 26.35
C PRO A 323 -0.34 4.85 26.56
N ALA A 324 -1.55 5.41 26.50
CA ALA A 324 -2.78 4.64 26.69
C ALA A 324 -2.96 3.55 25.62
N VAL A 325 -3.55 2.42 26.01
CA VAL A 325 -3.88 1.30 25.13
C VAL A 325 -5.35 0.93 25.32
N VAL A 326 -6.13 1.03 24.25
CA VAL A 326 -7.55 0.67 24.25
C VAL A 326 -7.77 -0.48 23.26
N TYR A 327 -8.26 -1.60 23.77
CA TYR A 327 -8.71 -2.72 22.97
C TYR A 327 -10.19 -2.52 22.59
N ILE A 328 -10.50 -2.67 21.31
CA ILE A 328 -11.86 -2.51 20.78
C ILE A 328 -12.19 -3.72 19.91
N CYS A 329 -13.34 -4.31 20.18
CA CYS A 329 -14.00 -5.26 19.31
C CYS A 329 -15.39 -4.69 19.01
N ARG A 330 -15.74 -4.50 17.75
CA ARG A 330 -17.06 -3.99 17.39
C ARG A 330 -18.11 -5.09 17.47
N GLU A 331 -19.38 -4.72 17.61
CA GLU A 331 -20.44 -5.71 17.54
C GLU A 331 -20.60 -6.25 16.11
N LYS A 332 -20.81 -7.56 16.00
CA LYS A 332 -21.19 -8.22 14.75
C LYS A 332 -22.41 -9.09 15.00
N ARG A 333 -23.34 -9.09 14.05
CA ARG A 333 -24.56 -9.90 14.08
C ARG A 333 -24.77 -10.54 12.71
N ARG A 334 -25.31 -11.75 12.69
CA ARG A 334 -25.63 -12.45 11.44
C ARG A 334 -26.62 -11.65 10.61
N GLY A 335 -26.36 -11.54 9.31
CA GLY A 335 -27.20 -10.82 8.36
C GLY A 335 -26.98 -9.30 8.33
N VAL A 336 -26.17 -8.74 9.23
CA VAL A 336 -25.80 -7.32 9.21
C VAL A 336 -24.48 -7.13 8.47
N ALA A 337 -24.46 -6.24 7.47
CA ALA A 337 -23.25 -5.93 6.74
C ALA A 337 -22.26 -5.18 7.65
N HIS A 338 -21.02 -5.68 7.75
CA HIS A 338 -20.01 -5.10 8.65
C HIS A 338 -18.89 -4.37 7.89
N HIS A 339 -18.88 -4.34 6.56
CA HIS A 339 -17.93 -3.53 5.77
C HIS A 339 -16.41 -3.74 6.06
N ARG A 340 -16.03 -4.90 6.63
CA ARG A 340 -14.62 -5.30 6.87
C ARG A 340 -13.81 -4.16 7.54
N LYS A 341 -12.61 -3.85 7.02
CA LYS A 341 -11.69 -2.85 7.59
C LYS A 341 -12.29 -1.45 7.62
N ALA A 342 -13.05 -1.03 6.60
CA ALA A 342 -13.70 0.29 6.58
C ALA A 342 -14.62 0.50 7.79
N GLY A 343 -15.47 -0.50 8.08
CA GLY A 343 -16.37 -0.41 9.24
C GLY A 343 -15.63 -0.50 10.58
N ALA A 344 -14.52 -1.25 10.65
CA ALA A 344 -13.68 -1.28 11.86
C ALA A 344 -13.04 0.09 12.12
N MET A 345 -12.52 0.75 11.08
CA MET A 345 -11.96 2.10 11.16
C MET A 345 -13.02 3.15 11.54
N ASN A 346 -14.25 3.04 11.03
CA ASN A 346 -15.34 3.94 11.41
C ASN A 346 -15.80 3.73 12.85
N ALA A 347 -15.87 2.49 13.33
CA ALA A 347 -16.14 2.19 14.73
C ALA A 347 -15.06 2.78 15.66
N LEU A 348 -13.77 2.64 15.28
CA LEU A 348 -12.66 3.29 15.98
C LEU A 348 -12.80 4.82 15.98
N LEU A 349 -13.18 5.42 14.85
CA LEU A 349 -13.34 6.88 14.73
C LEU A 349 -14.42 7.41 15.70
N ARG A 350 -15.53 6.67 15.85
CA ARG A 350 -16.59 7.00 16.81
C ARG A 350 -16.16 6.81 18.27
N ALA A 351 -15.61 5.64 18.60
CA ALA A 351 -15.20 5.33 19.96
C ALA A 351 -14.09 6.27 20.47
N SER A 352 -13.06 6.51 19.66
CA SER A 352 -11.98 7.44 20.02
C SER A 352 -12.48 8.88 20.21
N ALA A 353 -13.54 9.30 19.52
CA ALA A 353 -14.09 10.64 19.68
C ALA A 353 -14.65 10.90 21.08
N VAL A 354 -15.19 9.88 21.77
CA VAL A 354 -15.69 10.05 23.15
C VAL A 354 -14.63 9.74 24.22
N LEU A 355 -13.52 9.11 23.84
CA LEU A 355 -12.44 8.72 24.75
C LEU A 355 -11.30 9.76 24.78
N SER A 356 -10.63 10.01 23.64
CA SER A 356 -9.46 10.91 23.54
C SER A 356 -9.74 12.17 22.71
N ASN A 357 -10.61 12.04 21.69
CA ASN A 357 -10.93 13.07 20.70
C ASN A 357 -9.70 13.74 20.06
N ALA A 358 -8.65 12.99 19.74
CA ALA A 358 -7.42 13.55 19.20
C ALA A 358 -7.63 14.17 17.80
N PRO A 359 -7.07 15.36 17.50
CA PRO A 359 -7.24 16.01 16.19
C PRO A 359 -6.59 15.24 15.03
N PHE A 360 -5.59 14.41 15.31
CA PHE A 360 -4.91 13.59 14.31
C PHE A 360 -5.02 12.11 14.61
N ILE A 361 -5.17 11.31 13.55
CA ILE A 361 -5.35 9.87 13.60
C ILE A 361 -4.35 9.22 12.66
N LEU A 362 -3.41 8.45 13.18
CA LEU A 362 -2.50 7.62 12.39
C LEU A 362 -3.09 6.23 12.24
N ASN A 363 -3.22 5.72 11.03
CA ASN A 363 -3.66 4.34 10.82
C ASN A 363 -2.49 3.41 10.47
N LEU A 364 -2.50 2.22 11.05
CA LEU A 364 -1.53 1.16 10.81
C LEU A 364 -2.22 -0.20 10.67
N ASP A 365 -1.61 -1.06 9.87
CA ASP A 365 -1.98 -2.48 9.83
C ASP A 365 -1.25 -3.19 10.97
N CYS A 366 -1.80 -4.30 11.47
CA CYS A 366 -1.16 -5.11 12.51
C CYS A 366 0.27 -5.57 12.18
N ASP A 367 0.65 -5.62 10.91
CA ASP A 367 1.97 -6.03 10.41
C ASP A 367 2.89 -4.88 10.03
N HIS A 368 2.51 -3.62 10.28
CA HIS A 368 3.31 -2.43 10.00
C HIS A 368 3.70 -1.72 11.29
N TYR A 369 5.00 -1.71 11.61
CA TYR A 369 5.55 -1.17 12.84
C TYR A 369 6.29 0.15 12.62
N VAL A 370 6.45 0.93 13.70
CA VAL A 370 7.25 2.16 13.73
C VAL A 370 8.73 1.80 13.68
N ASN A 371 9.38 2.05 12.54
CA ASN A 371 10.81 1.84 12.35
C ASN A 371 11.62 3.05 12.79
N ASN A 372 11.22 4.25 12.35
CA ASN A 372 11.81 5.52 12.78
C ASN A 372 10.97 6.14 13.89
N SER A 373 11.55 6.37 15.07
CA SER A 373 10.78 6.92 16.20
C SER A 373 10.31 8.36 16.02
N GLN A 374 10.92 9.09 15.09
CA GLN A 374 10.50 10.45 14.73
C GLN A 374 9.34 10.47 13.72
N ALA A 375 8.83 9.31 13.27
CA ALA A 375 7.79 9.25 12.24
C ALA A 375 6.53 10.04 12.59
N LEU A 376 6.06 9.94 13.84
CA LEU A 376 4.86 10.63 14.30
C LEU A 376 5.07 12.15 14.33
N ARG A 377 6.21 12.62 14.84
CA ARG A 377 6.58 14.05 14.79
C ARG A 377 6.72 14.55 13.35
N ALA A 378 7.31 13.75 12.47
CA ALA A 378 7.48 14.10 11.07
C ALA A 378 6.12 14.29 10.36
N GLY A 379 5.15 13.42 10.63
CA GLY A 379 3.79 13.59 10.13
C GLY A 379 3.08 14.82 10.72
N ALA A 380 3.27 15.08 12.01
CA ALA A 380 2.71 16.26 12.66
C ALA A 380 3.26 17.57 12.07
N CYS A 381 4.56 17.62 11.74
CA CYS A 381 5.17 18.78 11.07
C CYS A 381 4.42 19.16 9.79
N PHE A 382 4.03 18.19 8.96
CA PHE A 382 3.24 18.47 7.75
C PHE A 382 1.85 19.05 8.01
N MET A 383 1.24 18.67 9.13
CA MET A 383 -0.11 19.12 9.50
C MET A 383 -0.12 20.52 10.10
N LEU A 384 0.98 20.88 10.78
CA LEU A 384 1.17 22.13 11.52
C LEU A 384 1.94 23.20 10.72
N ASP A 385 2.68 22.81 9.66
CA ASP A 385 3.42 23.74 8.82
C ASP A 385 2.50 24.73 8.08
N GLN A 386 3.08 25.79 7.53
CA GLN A 386 2.36 26.77 6.73
C GLN A 386 1.65 26.10 5.53
N GLY A 387 0.32 26.21 5.49
CA GLY A 387 -0.53 25.54 4.48
C GLY A 387 -0.93 24.10 4.83
N GLY A 388 -0.49 23.57 5.98
CA GLY A 388 -0.92 22.29 6.54
C GLY A 388 -2.43 22.22 6.86
N GLY A 389 -3.07 23.38 7.04
CA GLY A 389 -4.52 23.50 7.23
C GLY A 389 -5.37 22.95 6.06
N ASP A 390 -4.83 22.91 4.84
CA ASP A 390 -5.48 22.33 3.66
C ASP A 390 -5.09 20.84 3.42
N VAL A 391 -4.23 20.28 4.27
CA VAL A 391 -3.81 18.88 4.21
C VAL A 391 -4.80 18.02 5.01
N ALA A 392 -5.44 17.08 4.31
CA ALA A 392 -6.34 16.09 4.90
C ALA A 392 -5.57 14.93 5.51
N PHE A 393 -4.56 14.44 4.80
CA PHE A 393 -3.76 13.31 5.24
C PHE A 393 -2.31 13.35 4.74
N VAL A 394 -1.42 12.75 5.51
CA VAL A 394 0.00 12.58 5.21
C VAL A 394 0.28 11.09 5.03
N GLN A 395 0.63 10.69 3.80
CA GLN A 395 0.95 9.31 3.45
C GLN A 395 2.44 9.06 3.57
N PHE A 396 2.82 7.98 4.27
CA PHE A 396 4.19 7.49 4.33
C PHE A 396 4.40 6.34 3.32
N PRO A 397 5.62 6.15 2.78
CA PRO A 397 5.94 4.98 1.96
C PRO A 397 5.75 3.69 2.75
N GLN A 398 5.11 2.69 2.13
CA GLN A 398 5.16 1.32 2.67
C GLN A 398 6.48 0.67 2.28
N ARG A 399 7.12 0.04 3.26
CA ARG A 399 8.40 -0.65 3.11
C ARG A 399 8.29 -2.01 3.76
N PHE A 400 8.90 -3.01 3.13
CA PHE A 400 8.74 -4.39 3.57
C PHE A 400 10.07 -5.03 3.95
N ASP A 401 10.01 -5.83 5.01
CA ASP A 401 11.05 -6.76 5.43
C ASP A 401 10.79 -8.16 4.85
N GLY A 402 11.82 -9.00 4.87
CA GLY A 402 11.71 -10.41 4.47
C GLY A 402 11.51 -10.63 2.95
N VAL A 403 11.74 -9.62 2.12
CA VAL A 403 11.64 -9.74 0.66
C VAL A 403 12.79 -10.59 0.10
N ASP A 404 12.51 -11.38 -0.94
CA ASP A 404 13.51 -12.11 -1.72
C ASP A 404 14.66 -11.17 -2.14
N PRO A 405 15.95 -11.55 -2.00
CA PRO A 405 17.06 -10.71 -2.45
C PRO A 405 17.00 -10.34 -3.94
N GLY A 406 16.39 -11.18 -4.77
CA GLY A 406 16.17 -10.92 -6.19
C GLY A 406 14.85 -10.18 -6.51
N ASP A 407 14.06 -9.87 -5.48
CA ASP A 407 12.70 -9.31 -5.53
C ASP A 407 11.85 -9.88 -6.68
N ARG A 408 11.80 -11.22 -6.76
CA ARG A 408 11.14 -11.94 -7.86
C ARG A 408 9.68 -11.54 -8.08
N TYR A 409 8.99 -11.14 -7.01
CA TYR A 409 7.56 -10.80 -7.02
C TYR A 409 7.30 -9.29 -6.93
N ALA A 410 8.35 -8.46 -7.10
CA ALA A 410 8.29 -7.01 -7.02
C ALA A 410 7.54 -6.52 -5.75
N ASN A 411 7.85 -7.14 -4.61
CA ASN A 411 7.18 -6.88 -3.34
C ASN A 411 7.56 -5.52 -2.76
N HIS A 412 8.75 -4.98 -3.07
CA HIS A 412 9.10 -3.63 -2.60
C HIS A 412 8.26 -2.53 -3.24
N ASN A 413 7.67 -2.79 -4.43
CA ASN A 413 6.81 -1.86 -5.16
C ASN A 413 7.38 -0.43 -5.29
N ARG A 414 8.70 -0.34 -5.52
CA ARG A 414 9.47 0.92 -5.52
C ARG A 414 9.00 1.91 -6.60
N VAL A 415 8.62 1.43 -7.79
CA VAL A 415 8.13 2.29 -8.87
C VAL A 415 6.88 3.06 -8.42
N PHE A 416 5.95 2.40 -7.75
CA PHE A 416 4.73 3.06 -7.28
C PHE A 416 5.03 4.10 -6.18
N PHE A 417 5.75 3.70 -5.12
CA PHE A 417 6.01 4.59 -3.98
C PHE A 417 7.02 5.70 -4.30
N ASP A 418 8.08 5.40 -5.05
CA ASP A 418 9.21 6.32 -5.23
C ASP A 418 9.18 7.00 -6.62
N CYS A 419 8.24 6.66 -7.52
CA CYS A 419 8.00 7.42 -8.76
C CYS A 419 6.57 7.99 -8.79
N THR A 420 5.56 7.13 -8.72
CA THR A 420 4.16 7.55 -8.89
C THR A 420 3.70 8.47 -7.77
N GLU A 421 3.81 8.06 -6.51
CA GLU A 421 3.36 8.88 -5.37
C GLU A 421 4.13 10.20 -5.25
N LEU A 422 5.45 10.20 -5.51
CA LEU A 422 6.25 11.44 -5.59
C LEU A 422 5.79 12.38 -6.72
N GLY A 423 5.37 11.83 -7.85
CA GLY A 423 4.77 12.58 -8.95
C GLY A 423 3.46 13.25 -8.53
N LEU A 424 2.60 12.52 -7.83
CA LEU A 424 1.31 13.00 -7.34
C LEU A 424 1.44 14.04 -6.23
N ASP A 425 2.48 13.97 -5.40
CA ASP A 425 2.72 14.92 -4.30
C ASP A 425 2.91 16.37 -4.79
N GLY A 426 3.40 16.55 -6.01
CA GLY A 426 3.49 17.89 -6.62
C GLY A 426 2.22 18.41 -7.26
N LEU A 427 1.16 17.59 -7.34
CA LEU A 427 -0.17 17.96 -7.80
C LEU A 427 -1.08 18.29 -6.61
N GLN A 428 -2.04 17.41 -6.32
CA GLN A 428 -2.96 17.53 -5.19
C GLN A 428 -2.51 16.68 -3.99
N GLY A 429 -1.59 15.75 -4.19
CA GLY A 429 -1.04 14.89 -3.15
C GLY A 429 -1.12 13.40 -3.48
N PRO A 430 -0.42 12.55 -2.70
CA PRO A 430 -0.42 11.10 -2.86
C PRO A 430 -1.80 10.47 -2.60
N ILE A 431 -2.00 9.25 -3.08
CA ILE A 431 -3.20 8.45 -2.82
C ILE A 431 -3.07 7.78 -1.44
N TYR A 432 -4.19 7.61 -0.74
CA TYR A 432 -4.21 6.83 0.50
C TYR A 432 -4.17 5.33 0.17
N VAL A 433 -3.20 4.62 0.74
CA VAL A 433 -2.87 3.21 0.40
C VAL A 433 -3.10 2.23 1.55
N GLY A 434 -3.90 2.62 2.54
CA GLY A 434 -4.44 1.70 3.54
C GLY A 434 -3.67 1.60 4.86
N THR A 435 -2.42 2.05 4.93
CA THR A 435 -1.60 2.02 6.16
C THR A 435 -0.51 3.08 6.14
N GLY A 436 0.01 3.44 7.31
CA GLY A 436 1.04 4.46 7.46
C GLY A 436 0.55 5.82 6.98
N CYS A 437 -0.67 6.19 7.36
CA CYS A 437 -1.29 7.45 6.94
C CYS A 437 -1.86 8.21 8.13
N MET A 438 -1.45 9.48 8.28
CA MET A 438 -1.94 10.37 9.33
C MET A 438 -3.04 11.25 8.77
N PHE A 439 -4.25 11.12 9.31
CA PHE A 439 -5.43 11.89 8.95
C PHE A 439 -5.70 13.02 9.94
N ARG A 440 -6.25 14.11 9.44
CA ARG A 440 -6.94 15.11 10.25
C ARG A 440 -8.36 14.63 10.55
N ARG A 441 -8.73 14.50 11.83
CA ARG A 441 -10.04 13.97 12.28
C ARG A 441 -11.22 14.71 11.67
N SER A 442 -11.19 16.04 11.64
CA SER A 442 -12.29 16.86 11.10
C SER A 442 -12.63 16.55 9.65
N VAL A 443 -11.64 16.10 8.86
CA VAL A 443 -11.83 15.76 7.45
C VAL A 443 -12.65 14.49 7.29
N LEU A 444 -12.46 13.54 8.21
CA LEU A 444 -13.24 12.29 8.23
C LEU A 444 -14.69 12.54 8.65
N TYR A 445 -15.00 13.67 9.29
CA TYR A 445 -16.38 14.11 9.54
C TYR A 445 -17.02 14.82 8.35
N GLY A 446 -16.32 14.92 7.23
CA GLY A 446 -16.85 15.44 5.97
C GLY A 446 -16.81 16.95 5.81
N VAL A 447 -16.01 17.63 6.63
CA VAL A 447 -15.79 19.07 6.53
C VAL A 447 -15.05 19.43 5.24
N ASP A 448 -15.44 20.54 4.63
CA ASP A 448 -14.73 21.11 3.48
C ASP A 448 -13.40 21.79 3.88
N PRO A 449 -12.38 21.75 3.01
CA PRO A 449 -11.09 22.40 3.27
C PRO A 449 -11.25 23.91 3.47
N PRO A 450 -10.44 24.55 4.34
CA PRO A 450 -10.52 25.98 4.62
C PRO A 450 -10.65 26.85 3.38
N ARG A 451 -9.87 26.55 2.33
CA ARG A 451 -9.91 27.27 1.04
C ARG A 451 -11.27 27.29 0.33
N TRP A 452 -12.12 26.29 0.59
CA TRP A 452 -13.41 26.11 -0.10
C TRP A 452 -14.61 26.29 0.85
N ARG A 453 -14.37 26.65 2.12
CA ARG A 453 -15.47 27.00 3.03
C ARG A 453 -16.03 28.37 2.64
N LEU A 454 -17.35 28.47 2.53
CA LEU A 454 -18.03 29.76 2.39
C LEU A 454 -17.86 30.54 3.71
N HIS A 455 -17.46 31.81 3.62
CA HIS A 455 -17.47 32.70 4.79
C HIS A 455 -18.90 32.79 5.32
N GLY A 456 -19.14 32.26 6.52
CA GLY A 456 -20.42 32.40 7.23
C GLY A 456 -21.25 31.12 7.47
N ASP A 457 -20.80 29.93 7.04
CA ASP A 457 -21.58 28.68 7.18
C ASP A 457 -21.11 27.77 8.34
N ALA A 458 -20.53 28.36 9.38
CA ALA A 458 -20.21 27.64 10.61
C ALA A 458 -21.50 27.39 11.41
N GLY A 459 -22.11 26.22 11.19
CA GLY A 459 -23.07 25.62 12.10
C GLY A 459 -24.49 26.20 12.05
N LYS A 460 -25.33 25.67 11.15
CA LYS A 460 -26.80 25.82 11.23
C LYS A 460 -27.51 24.57 10.71
N ASP A 461 -27.53 23.49 11.50
CA ASP A 461 -28.78 22.77 11.84
C ASP A 461 -28.51 21.57 12.74
N VAL A 462 -29.25 21.47 13.85
CA VAL A 462 -29.10 20.38 14.84
C VAL A 462 -29.76 19.08 14.39
N SER A 463 -30.79 19.17 13.53
CA SER A 463 -31.50 18.00 12.96
C SER A 463 -30.69 17.29 11.88
N THR A 464 -29.94 18.03 11.05
CA THR A 464 -29.10 17.46 9.98
C THR A 464 -27.85 16.75 10.52
N GLU A 465 -27.38 17.10 11.72
CA GLU A 465 -26.25 16.43 12.37
C GLU A 465 -26.59 15.04 12.90
N ALA A 466 -27.81 14.82 13.43
CA ALA A 466 -28.24 13.51 13.92
C ALA A 466 -28.40 12.51 12.77
N ASP A 467 -28.97 12.94 11.64
CA ASP A 467 -29.07 12.15 10.41
C ASP A 467 -27.69 11.84 9.80
N THR A 468 -26.69 12.67 10.07
CA THR A 468 -25.33 12.50 9.56
C THR A 468 -24.50 11.55 10.44
N PHE A 469 -24.45 11.82 11.75
CA PHE A 469 -23.52 11.18 12.68
C PHE A 469 -24.14 10.09 13.55
N GLY A 470 -25.46 10.09 13.71
CA GLY A 470 -26.21 9.25 14.64
C GLY A 470 -26.78 10.02 15.84
N THR A 471 -27.46 9.31 16.74
CA THR A 471 -28.27 9.91 17.81
C THR A 471 -27.56 10.10 19.15
N SER A 472 -26.30 9.68 19.28
CA SER A 472 -25.54 9.79 20.53
C SER A 472 -25.21 11.25 20.88
N THR A 473 -25.85 11.79 21.92
CA THR A 473 -25.60 13.16 22.40
C THR A 473 -24.16 13.40 22.86
N PRO A 474 -23.50 12.50 23.63
CA PRO A 474 -22.09 12.71 24.00
C PRO A 474 -21.15 12.71 22.79
N PHE A 475 -21.41 11.84 21.80
CA PHE A 475 -20.65 11.79 20.56
C PHE A 475 -20.84 13.07 19.74
N LEU A 476 -22.09 13.51 19.52
CA LEU A 476 -22.40 14.75 18.80
C LEU A 476 -21.75 15.96 19.45
N ARG A 477 -21.76 16.04 20.80
CA ARG A 477 -21.05 17.10 21.54
C ARG A 477 -19.56 17.06 21.24
N SER A 478 -18.95 15.89 21.26
CA SER A 478 -17.53 15.72 20.94
C SER A 478 -17.22 16.13 19.49
N VAL A 479 -18.04 15.72 18.52
CA VAL A 479 -17.89 16.11 17.12
C VAL A 479 -17.97 17.64 16.96
N ARG A 480 -18.95 18.30 17.59
CA ARG A 480 -19.08 19.77 17.55
C ARG A 480 -17.85 20.49 18.07
N THR A 481 -17.19 19.98 19.11
CA THR A 481 -15.94 20.60 19.59
C THR A 481 -14.83 20.60 18.53
N VAL A 482 -14.82 19.59 17.64
CA VAL A 482 -13.87 19.52 16.53
C VAL A 482 -14.31 20.43 15.37
N LEU A 483 -15.61 20.50 15.09
CA LEU A 483 -16.17 21.27 13.96
C LEU A 483 -16.15 22.78 14.19
N ASN A 484 -16.47 23.23 15.41
CA ASN A 484 -16.62 24.65 15.74
C ASN A 484 -15.28 25.38 15.97
N ARG A 485 -14.14 24.70 15.83
CA ARG A 485 -12.82 25.32 16.01
C ARG A 485 -12.51 26.35 14.91
N SER A 486 -12.16 27.57 15.35
CA SER A 486 -11.55 28.62 14.52
C SER A 486 -10.23 28.13 13.90
N SER A 487 -9.70 28.83 12.90
CA SER A 487 -8.45 28.38 12.25
C SER A 487 -7.22 28.46 13.13
N GLU A 488 -7.27 29.29 14.17
CA GLU A 488 -6.14 29.65 15.03
C GLU A 488 -6.07 28.76 16.29
N GLU A 489 -7.19 28.17 16.74
CA GLU A 489 -7.25 27.30 17.94
C GLU A 489 -7.10 25.79 17.63
N ARG A 490 -6.79 25.44 16.39
CA ARG A 490 -6.75 24.04 15.90
C ARG A 490 -5.57 23.21 16.43
N ASP A 491 -4.59 23.86 17.07
CA ASP A 491 -3.28 23.26 17.40
C ASP A 491 -3.06 22.98 18.90
N ALA A 492 -4.01 23.36 19.78
CA ALA A 492 -3.91 23.16 21.23
C ALA A 492 -4.44 21.79 21.72
N THR A 493 -3.77 21.24 22.75
CA THR A 493 -4.09 19.97 23.42
C THR A 493 -5.41 20.07 24.20
N TYR A 494 -6.40 19.22 23.91
CA TYR A 494 -7.70 19.23 24.61
C TYR A 494 -7.69 18.33 25.87
N SER A 495 -8.51 18.67 26.86
CA SER A 495 -8.91 17.77 27.94
C SER A 495 -10.23 17.09 27.55
N PRO A 496 -10.33 15.76 27.41
CA PRO A 496 -11.48 15.10 26.81
C PRO A 496 -12.83 15.52 27.43
N PRO A 497 -13.95 15.50 26.66
CA PRO A 497 -15.26 15.99 27.12
C PRO A 497 -15.78 15.30 28.38
N CYS A 498 -15.29 14.08 28.65
CA CYS A 498 -15.54 13.32 29.85
C CYS A 498 -14.22 12.72 30.36
N PRO A 499 -14.10 12.39 31.66
CA PRO A 499 -13.03 11.54 32.16
C PRO A 499 -12.98 10.27 31.31
N PHE A 500 -11.78 9.81 30.96
CA PHE A 500 -11.56 8.69 30.03
C PHE A 500 -12.39 7.44 30.41
N ASP A 501 -12.53 7.15 31.71
CA ASP A 501 -13.30 6.02 32.22
C ASP A 501 -14.82 6.20 32.08
N GLY A 502 -15.32 7.45 32.16
CA GLY A 502 -16.74 7.77 31.96
C GLY A 502 -17.21 7.64 30.51
N GLY A 503 -16.28 7.61 29.55
CA GLY A 503 -16.57 7.43 28.12
C GLY A 503 -16.69 5.98 27.67
N ILE A 504 -16.31 4.98 28.48
CA ILE A 504 -16.24 3.57 28.07
C ILE A 504 -17.63 2.99 27.74
N GLY A 505 -18.63 3.31 28.56
CA GLY A 505 -20.01 2.86 28.34
C GLY A 505 -20.55 3.38 27.01
N GLU A 506 -20.35 4.68 26.75
CA GLU A 506 -20.74 5.32 25.50
C GLU A 506 -19.96 4.77 24.29
N ALA A 507 -18.65 4.60 24.43
CA ALA A 507 -17.81 4.00 23.40
C ALA A 507 -18.27 2.59 23.02
N THR A 508 -18.72 1.80 24.01
CA THR A 508 -19.26 0.45 23.79
C THR A 508 -20.55 0.48 22.98
N VAL A 509 -21.43 1.47 23.22
CA VAL A 509 -22.64 1.69 22.41
C VAL A 509 -22.26 2.10 20.97
N LEU A 510 -21.29 3.00 20.81
CA LEU A 510 -20.87 3.53 19.51
C LEU A 510 -20.18 2.51 18.59
N VAL A 511 -19.70 1.39 19.13
CA VAL A 511 -19.15 0.27 18.34
C VAL A 511 -20.21 -0.80 18.03
N SER A 512 -21.47 -0.56 18.38
CA SER A 512 -22.58 -1.45 18.00
C SER A 512 -22.85 -1.42 16.49
N CYS A 513 -23.44 -2.49 15.97
CA CYS A 513 -23.74 -2.60 14.54
C CYS A 513 -24.87 -1.67 14.09
N GLY A 514 -25.77 -1.27 15.00
CA GLY A 514 -26.91 -0.39 14.69
C GLY A 514 -26.56 1.11 14.63
N CYS A 515 -25.36 1.52 15.05
CA CYS A 515 -24.96 2.93 15.03
C CYS A 515 -24.85 3.54 13.62
N GLU A 516 -24.79 2.71 12.59
CA GLU A 516 -24.60 3.16 11.21
C GLU A 516 -25.93 3.20 10.43
N ASP A 517 -27.01 2.66 11.02
CA ASP A 517 -28.30 2.56 10.39
C ASP A 517 -28.90 3.94 10.12
N SER A 518 -29.29 4.18 8.86
CA SER A 518 -29.87 5.45 8.40
C SER A 518 -28.98 6.69 8.59
N THR A 519 -27.67 6.51 8.81
CA THR A 519 -26.71 7.63 8.93
C THR A 519 -25.93 7.89 7.63
N ALA A 520 -25.01 8.86 7.64
CA ALA A 520 -24.09 9.13 6.54
C ALA A 520 -22.77 8.33 6.60
N TRP A 521 -22.59 7.47 7.62
CA TRP A 521 -21.37 6.68 7.82
C TRP A 521 -21.03 5.80 6.60
N GLY A 522 -19.77 5.89 6.17
CA GLY A 522 -19.23 5.17 5.01
C GLY A 522 -19.78 5.60 3.64
N ARG A 523 -20.80 6.47 3.61
CA ARG A 523 -21.33 7.09 2.40
C ARG A 523 -20.67 8.44 2.14
N ASP A 524 -20.78 9.34 3.12
CA ASP A 524 -20.29 10.72 3.04
C ASP A 524 -19.29 11.07 4.15
N ILE A 525 -19.26 10.32 5.25
CA ILE A 525 -18.30 10.51 6.34
C ILE A 525 -17.54 9.22 6.65
N GLY A 526 -16.35 9.34 7.23
CA GLY A 526 -15.47 8.23 7.56
C GLY A 526 -14.80 7.57 6.35
N TRP A 527 -14.40 6.32 6.54
CA TRP A 527 -13.88 5.45 5.48
C TRP A 527 -15.03 4.92 4.62
N VAL A 528 -14.85 4.99 3.29
CA VAL A 528 -15.88 4.71 2.28
C VAL A 528 -16.24 3.23 2.23
N TYR A 529 -17.54 2.92 2.18
CA TYR A 529 -18.07 1.55 2.06
C TYR A 529 -18.30 1.13 0.60
N GLY A 530 -18.51 -0.18 0.40
CA GLY A 530 -18.97 -0.75 -0.87
C GLY A 530 -17.86 -1.15 -1.85
N THR A 531 -16.59 -1.07 -1.44
CA THR A 531 -15.45 -1.59 -2.20
C THR A 531 -14.47 -2.33 -1.29
N VAL A 532 -13.71 -3.27 -1.85
CA VAL A 532 -12.61 -3.96 -1.14
C VAL A 532 -11.35 -3.11 -1.02
N THR A 533 -11.25 -2.02 -1.79
CA THR A 533 -10.17 -1.02 -1.71
C THR A 533 -10.74 0.27 -1.16
N GLU A 534 -11.20 0.23 0.10
CA GLU A 534 -11.77 1.40 0.79
C GLU A 534 -10.74 2.52 0.93
N ASP A 535 -9.47 2.17 0.93
CA ASP A 535 -8.34 3.07 1.02
C ASP A 535 -8.31 4.08 -0.14
N VAL A 536 -8.17 3.59 -1.37
CA VAL A 536 -8.14 4.43 -2.58
C VAL A 536 -9.45 5.21 -2.70
N ALA A 537 -10.60 4.58 -2.38
CA ALA A 537 -11.90 5.23 -2.43
C ALA A 537 -12.04 6.39 -1.42
N THR A 538 -11.53 6.20 -0.20
CA THR A 538 -11.54 7.25 0.84
C THR A 538 -10.63 8.40 0.43
N GLY A 539 -9.39 8.12 0.01
CA GLY A 539 -8.48 9.16 -0.48
C GLY A 539 -9.06 9.96 -1.64
N PHE A 540 -9.67 9.26 -2.62
CA PHE A 540 -10.35 9.89 -3.75
C PHE A 540 -11.53 10.78 -3.31
N SER A 541 -12.34 10.32 -2.36
CA SER A 541 -13.47 11.09 -1.83
C SER A 541 -13.00 12.41 -1.22
N LEU A 542 -11.91 12.38 -0.45
CA LEU A 542 -11.32 13.57 0.16
C LEU A 542 -10.75 14.54 -0.87
N HIS A 543 -9.98 14.04 -1.86
CA HIS A 543 -9.47 14.89 -2.95
C HIS A 543 -10.59 15.48 -3.81
N ARG A 544 -11.68 14.74 -4.05
CA ARG A 544 -12.86 15.23 -4.78
C ARG A 544 -13.53 16.41 -4.06
N ARG A 545 -13.46 16.47 -2.73
CA ARG A 545 -13.94 17.60 -1.92
C ARG A 545 -13.01 18.82 -1.95
N GLY A 546 -11.80 18.69 -2.52
CA GLY A 546 -10.82 19.76 -2.67
C GLY A 546 -9.69 19.73 -1.65
N TRP A 547 -9.66 18.73 -0.77
CA TRP A 547 -8.55 18.54 0.16
C TRP A 547 -7.26 18.16 -0.56
N ARG A 548 -6.12 18.51 0.03
CA ARG A 548 -4.80 18.06 -0.41
C ARG A 548 -4.31 16.93 0.48
N SER A 549 -3.38 16.12 -0.02
CA SER A 549 -2.56 15.23 0.81
C SER A 549 -1.09 15.56 0.63
N ALA A 550 -0.26 15.01 1.51
CA ALA A 550 1.19 15.19 1.44
C ALA A 550 1.93 13.86 1.58
N TYR A 551 3.07 13.74 0.92
CA TYR A 551 3.92 12.54 0.96
C TYR A 551 5.13 12.75 1.88
N CYS A 552 5.26 11.93 2.91
CA CYS A 552 6.34 12.02 3.90
C CYS A 552 7.32 10.85 3.76
N ALA A 553 8.33 11.03 2.90
CA ALA A 553 9.46 10.12 2.81
C ALA A 553 10.54 10.52 3.82
N THR A 554 10.84 9.64 4.77
CA THR A 554 11.86 9.87 5.81
C THR A 554 13.05 8.93 5.62
N ALA A 555 14.22 9.36 6.09
CA ALA A 555 15.42 8.56 6.16
C ALA A 555 15.92 8.53 7.62
N PRO A 556 15.92 7.36 8.31
CA PRO A 556 15.44 6.05 7.87
C PRO A 556 13.91 6.00 7.65
N ASP A 557 13.45 4.99 6.90
CA ASP A 557 12.03 4.80 6.58
C ASP A 557 11.15 4.81 7.85
N ALA A 558 10.02 5.51 7.80
CA ALA A 558 9.13 5.70 8.94
C ALA A 558 8.54 4.39 9.46
N PHE A 559 7.91 3.63 8.55
CA PHE A 559 7.19 2.40 8.84
C PHE A 559 7.75 1.27 7.99
N ARG A 560 7.81 0.07 8.59
CA ARG A 560 8.17 -1.15 7.87
C ARG A 560 7.18 -2.25 8.25
N GLY A 561 6.92 -3.17 7.34
CA GLY A 561 6.04 -4.29 7.60
C GLY A 561 6.47 -5.57 6.88
N THR A 562 5.60 -6.57 6.88
CA THR A 562 5.90 -7.88 6.25
C THR A 562 5.26 -8.00 4.87
N ALA A 563 6.04 -8.36 3.85
CA ALA A 563 5.50 -8.64 2.52
C ALA A 563 4.88 -10.05 2.44
N PRO A 564 3.92 -10.29 1.51
CA PRO A 564 3.48 -11.64 1.18
C PRO A 564 4.67 -12.51 0.75
N ILE A 565 4.74 -13.71 1.32
CA ILE A 565 5.91 -14.58 1.19
C ILE A 565 5.93 -15.33 -0.15
N ASN A 566 4.80 -15.79 -0.69
CA ASN A 566 4.82 -16.63 -1.90
C ASN A 566 4.01 -16.01 -3.05
N LEU A 567 4.22 -16.53 -4.27
CA LEU A 567 3.55 -16.07 -5.49
C LEU A 567 2.01 -16.14 -5.35
N THR A 568 1.49 -17.16 -4.69
CA THR A 568 0.06 -17.39 -4.54
C THR A 568 -0.63 -16.32 -3.71
N ASP A 569 -0.04 -15.96 -2.58
CA ASP A 569 -0.59 -14.92 -1.69
C ASP A 569 -0.46 -13.54 -2.36
N ARG A 570 0.64 -13.31 -3.08
CA ARG A 570 0.84 -12.08 -3.86
C ARG A 570 -0.18 -11.94 -5.00
N LEU A 571 -0.48 -13.01 -5.75
CA LEU A 571 -1.51 -12.98 -6.80
C LEU A 571 -2.91 -12.71 -6.24
N HIS A 572 -3.27 -13.31 -5.10
CA HIS A 572 -4.55 -13.03 -4.45
C HIS A 572 -4.64 -11.60 -3.92
N GLN A 573 -3.53 -11.04 -3.43
CA GLN A 573 -3.49 -9.64 -3.00
C GLN A 573 -3.75 -8.71 -4.19
N VAL A 574 -3.04 -8.90 -5.30
CA VAL A 574 -3.19 -8.10 -6.51
C VAL A 574 -4.58 -8.26 -7.13
N LEU A 575 -5.19 -9.45 -7.04
CA LEU A 575 -6.56 -9.69 -7.45
C LEU A 575 -7.58 -8.87 -6.65
N ARG A 576 -7.38 -8.73 -5.33
CA ARG A 576 -8.23 -7.87 -4.48
C ARG A 576 -8.11 -6.40 -4.88
N TRP A 577 -6.88 -5.94 -5.12
CA TRP A 577 -6.63 -4.57 -5.58
C TRP A 577 -7.28 -4.30 -6.94
N ALA A 578 -7.10 -5.17 -7.92
CA ALA A 578 -7.67 -5.01 -9.25
C ALA A 578 -9.21 -5.06 -9.23
N ALA A 579 -9.81 -5.95 -8.44
CA ALA A 579 -11.25 -6.00 -8.30
C ALA A 579 -11.80 -4.73 -7.61
N GLY A 580 -11.18 -4.28 -6.53
CA GLY A 580 -11.57 -3.04 -5.84
C GLY A 580 -11.46 -1.80 -6.73
N SER A 581 -10.39 -1.68 -7.51
CA SER A 581 -10.21 -0.62 -8.52
C SER A 581 -11.37 -0.57 -9.53
N LEU A 582 -11.80 -1.74 -10.04
CA LEU A 582 -12.94 -1.81 -10.95
C LEU A 582 -14.27 -1.53 -10.24
N GLU A 583 -14.44 -1.96 -9.00
CA GLU A 583 -15.61 -1.61 -8.18
C GLU A 583 -15.72 -0.10 -7.99
N ILE A 584 -14.60 0.60 -7.74
CA ILE A 584 -14.57 2.07 -7.70
C ILE A 584 -14.98 2.65 -9.05
N PHE A 585 -14.45 2.13 -10.17
CA PHE A 585 -14.80 2.60 -11.51
C PHE A 585 -16.31 2.50 -11.79
N PHE A 586 -16.96 1.39 -11.42
CA PHE A 586 -18.40 1.20 -11.62
C PHE A 586 -19.28 1.79 -10.52
N SER A 587 -18.69 2.42 -9.50
CA SER A 587 -19.43 3.07 -8.41
C SER A 587 -19.75 4.54 -8.71
N ARG A 588 -20.49 5.19 -7.79
CA ARG A 588 -20.68 6.65 -7.78
C ARG A 588 -19.37 7.43 -7.62
N ASN A 589 -18.32 6.78 -7.14
CA ASN A 589 -17.00 7.36 -6.94
C ASN A 589 -16.08 7.16 -8.16
N ASN A 590 -16.63 7.35 -9.37
CA ASN A 590 -15.87 7.31 -10.62
C ASN A 590 -15.17 8.65 -10.89
N ALA A 591 -13.87 8.60 -11.21
CA ALA A 591 -13.08 9.76 -11.60
C ALA A 591 -13.69 10.53 -12.79
N LEU A 592 -14.33 9.86 -13.75
CA LEU A 592 -15.00 10.50 -14.90
C LEU A 592 -16.20 11.38 -14.49
N LEU A 593 -16.83 11.11 -13.36
CA LEU A 593 -17.99 11.85 -12.85
C LEU A 593 -17.63 12.92 -11.82
N ALA A 594 -16.38 12.97 -11.35
CA ALA A 594 -15.92 13.93 -10.35
C ALA A 594 -16.13 15.41 -10.74
N SER A 595 -16.33 16.27 -9.74
CA SER A 595 -16.41 17.73 -9.93
C SER A 595 -15.14 18.26 -10.62
N ARG A 596 -15.33 19.09 -11.65
CA ARG A 596 -14.23 19.68 -12.45
C ARG A 596 -13.48 20.80 -11.72
N HIS A 597 -14.03 21.33 -10.63
CA HIS A 597 -13.53 22.56 -10.01
C HIS A 597 -12.62 22.33 -8.80
N ARG A 598 -12.81 21.23 -8.06
CA ARG A 598 -12.09 20.95 -6.81
C ARG A 598 -11.01 19.86 -6.94
N LEU A 599 -11.10 18.98 -7.95
CA LEU A 599 -10.11 17.93 -8.22
C LEU A 599 -9.16 18.39 -9.33
N HIS A 600 -7.86 18.37 -9.08
CA HIS A 600 -6.86 18.77 -10.07
C HIS A 600 -6.95 17.90 -11.34
N PRO A 601 -6.91 18.46 -12.57
CA PRO A 601 -7.11 17.67 -13.79
C PRO A 601 -6.16 16.48 -13.93
N LEU A 602 -4.88 16.66 -13.60
CA LEU A 602 -3.91 15.56 -13.62
C LEU A 602 -4.11 14.56 -12.46
N GLN A 603 -4.67 14.99 -11.32
CA GLN A 603 -5.04 14.07 -10.23
C GLN A 603 -6.21 13.19 -10.66
N ARG A 604 -7.17 13.77 -11.39
CA ARG A 604 -8.28 13.03 -12.00
C ARG A 604 -7.79 11.98 -12.99
N VAL A 605 -6.81 12.32 -13.83
CA VAL A 605 -6.14 11.38 -14.73
C VAL A 605 -5.47 10.25 -13.95
N ALA A 606 -4.80 10.55 -12.84
CA ALA A 606 -4.18 9.53 -11.98
C ALA A 606 -5.19 8.54 -11.37
N TYR A 607 -6.33 9.05 -10.85
CA TYR A 607 -7.39 8.19 -10.34
C TYR A 607 -8.08 7.38 -11.44
N LEU A 608 -8.22 7.95 -12.63
CA LEU A 608 -8.73 7.22 -13.79
C LEU A 608 -7.78 6.07 -14.17
N ASN A 609 -6.46 6.30 -14.22
CA ASN A 609 -5.46 5.26 -14.42
C ASN A 609 -5.56 4.15 -13.36
N THR A 610 -5.64 4.54 -12.09
CA THR A 610 -5.71 3.63 -10.92
C THR A 610 -6.97 2.76 -10.91
N THR A 611 -8.04 3.18 -11.58
CA THR A 611 -9.30 2.44 -11.65
C THR A 611 -9.46 1.63 -12.95
N LEU A 612 -8.83 2.06 -14.06
CA LEU A 612 -8.94 1.42 -15.37
C LEU A 612 -7.86 0.38 -15.68
N TYR A 613 -6.70 0.42 -15.00
CA TYR A 613 -5.57 -0.46 -15.33
C TYR A 613 -5.91 -1.96 -15.48
N PRO A 614 -6.87 -2.56 -14.73
CA PRO A 614 -7.16 -3.98 -14.87
C PRO A 614 -7.67 -4.38 -16.26
N PHE A 615 -8.36 -3.48 -16.98
CA PHE A 615 -8.86 -3.76 -18.34
C PHE A 615 -7.74 -4.00 -19.35
N THR A 616 -6.52 -3.54 -19.07
CA THR A 616 -5.33 -3.79 -19.88
C THR A 616 -5.06 -5.29 -20.06
N SER A 617 -5.51 -6.13 -19.11
CA SER A 617 -5.41 -7.59 -19.19
C SER A 617 -6.10 -8.20 -20.40
N VAL A 618 -7.25 -7.65 -20.82
CA VAL A 618 -8.03 -8.17 -21.96
C VAL A 618 -7.22 -8.04 -23.24
N PHE A 619 -6.71 -6.84 -23.51
CA PHE A 619 -5.89 -6.57 -24.68
C PHE A 619 -4.55 -7.29 -24.61
N LEU A 620 -3.90 -7.33 -23.43
CA LEU A 620 -2.63 -8.03 -23.25
C LEU A 620 -2.76 -9.54 -23.48
N MET A 621 -3.85 -10.16 -23.03
CA MET A 621 -4.08 -11.59 -23.27
C MET A 621 -4.19 -11.89 -24.77
N VAL A 622 -4.88 -11.04 -25.52
CA VAL A 622 -4.93 -11.15 -26.99
C VAL A 622 -3.52 -11.03 -27.58
N TYR A 623 -2.75 -10.01 -27.20
CA TYR A 623 -1.40 -9.79 -27.72
C TYR A 623 -0.41 -10.91 -27.40
N CYS A 624 -0.53 -11.53 -26.22
CA CYS A 624 0.36 -12.60 -25.80
C CYS A 624 0.00 -13.97 -26.41
N LEU A 625 -1.25 -14.17 -26.85
CA LEU A 625 -1.70 -15.44 -27.45
C LEU A 625 -1.75 -15.39 -28.99
N LEU A 626 -2.10 -14.26 -29.58
CA LEU A 626 -2.38 -14.13 -31.02
C LEU A 626 -1.16 -14.40 -31.92
N PRO A 627 0.08 -13.98 -31.60
CA PRO A 627 1.29 -14.35 -32.36
C PRO A 627 1.70 -15.82 -32.23
N ALA A 628 1.25 -16.53 -31.20
CA ALA A 628 1.77 -17.84 -30.82
C ALA A 628 0.77 -19.00 -30.96
N ALA A 629 -0.54 -18.74 -30.92
CA ALA A 629 -1.60 -19.75 -31.06
C ALA A 629 -1.93 -20.12 -32.52
N ILE A 630 -1.63 -19.25 -33.48
CA ILE A 630 -2.04 -19.46 -34.88
C ILE A 630 -1.15 -20.49 -35.64
N PRO A 631 0.18 -20.55 -35.44
CA PRO A 631 1.02 -21.51 -36.17
C PRO A 631 0.75 -23.00 -35.88
N PRO A 632 0.45 -23.44 -34.64
CA PRO A 632 0.23 -24.87 -34.34
C PRO A 632 -1.20 -25.36 -34.57
N LEU A 633 -2.22 -24.52 -34.39
CA LEU A 633 -3.63 -24.96 -34.40
C LEU A 633 -4.23 -25.07 -35.81
N MET A 634 -3.63 -24.40 -36.81
CA MET A 634 -4.23 -24.20 -38.14
C MET A 634 -3.53 -24.96 -39.27
N SER A 635 -2.55 -25.82 -39.01
CA SER A 635 -1.73 -26.33 -40.12
C SER A 635 -1.28 -27.79 -40.01
N GLY A 636 -2.06 -28.67 -40.64
CA GLY A 636 -1.51 -29.55 -41.67
C GLY A 636 -1.24 -28.83 -43.01
N ASN A 637 -1.40 -27.50 -43.08
CA ASN A 637 -1.26 -26.69 -44.28
C ASN A 637 -0.46 -25.40 -44.04
N ALA A 638 0.83 -25.44 -44.36
CA ALA A 638 1.82 -24.41 -44.01
C ALA A 638 1.54 -23.02 -44.63
N ALA A 639 0.77 -22.95 -45.71
CA ALA A 639 0.41 -21.71 -46.39
C ALA A 639 -0.58 -20.85 -45.57
N ALA A 640 -1.52 -21.46 -44.84
CA ALA A 640 -2.51 -20.74 -44.03
C ALA A 640 -1.91 -20.16 -42.74
N ALA A 641 -0.96 -20.88 -42.12
CA ALA A 641 -0.22 -20.42 -40.94
C ALA A 641 0.72 -19.23 -41.27
N GLY A 642 1.34 -19.24 -42.46
CA GLY A 642 2.13 -18.10 -42.97
C GLY A 642 1.25 -16.90 -43.33
N ALA A 643 0.06 -17.13 -43.88
CA ALA A 643 -0.89 -16.07 -44.18
C ALA A 643 -1.39 -15.38 -42.90
N ALA A 644 -1.69 -16.11 -41.82
CA ALA A 644 -2.24 -15.51 -40.61
C ALA A 644 -1.24 -14.68 -39.78
N LEU A 645 0.05 -15.06 -39.78
CA LEU A 645 1.14 -14.21 -39.27
C LEU A 645 1.36 -12.96 -40.13
N SER A 646 1.19 -13.07 -41.45
CA SER A 646 1.25 -11.94 -42.39
C SER A 646 -0.04 -11.10 -42.44
N MET A 647 -1.14 -11.54 -41.82
CA MET A 647 -2.45 -10.88 -41.91
C MET A 647 -2.76 -9.92 -40.74
N GLY A 648 -2.01 -9.95 -39.63
CA GLY A 648 -2.15 -8.99 -38.50
C GLY A 648 -1.14 -7.85 -38.51
N THR A 649 0.00 -8.04 -39.15
CA THR A 649 1.00 -6.99 -39.40
C THR A 649 0.83 -6.48 -40.83
N PRO A 650 1.07 -5.19 -41.11
CA PRO A 650 1.31 -4.80 -42.51
C PRO A 650 2.45 -5.67 -43.05
N PRO A 651 2.62 -5.81 -44.38
CA PRO A 651 3.91 -6.27 -44.89
C PRO A 651 4.96 -5.44 -44.14
N ALA A 652 5.94 -6.08 -43.51
CA ALA A 652 6.89 -5.45 -42.60
C ALA A 652 7.66 -4.36 -43.35
N SER A 653 7.00 -3.21 -43.49
CA SER A 653 7.45 -2.06 -44.22
C SER A 653 8.47 -1.41 -43.33
N ALA A 654 9.51 -0.86 -43.96
CA ALA A 654 10.51 -0.08 -43.25
C ALA A 654 9.85 0.95 -42.31
N THR A 655 8.71 1.51 -42.70
CA THR A 655 7.89 2.43 -41.91
C THR A 655 7.37 1.83 -40.60
N TYR A 656 6.79 0.63 -40.60
CA TYR A 656 6.30 -0.01 -39.36
C TYR A 656 7.45 -0.29 -38.40
N ILE A 657 8.54 -0.85 -38.92
CA ILE A 657 9.74 -1.18 -38.15
C ILE A 657 10.35 0.09 -37.57
N ALA A 658 10.40 1.19 -38.34
CA ALA A 658 10.89 2.48 -37.88
C ALA A 658 10.04 3.05 -36.73
N PHE A 659 8.71 2.96 -36.82
CA PHE A 659 7.83 3.37 -35.72
C PHE A 659 8.04 2.52 -34.46
N LEU A 660 8.12 1.19 -34.61
CA LEU A 660 8.39 0.31 -33.48
C LEU A 660 9.75 0.61 -32.84
N ALA A 661 10.80 0.81 -33.66
CA ALA A 661 12.12 1.17 -33.16
C ALA A 661 12.10 2.52 -32.43
N ALA A 662 11.42 3.53 -32.97
CA ALA A 662 11.27 4.83 -32.33
C ALA A 662 10.49 4.75 -31.01
N LEU A 663 9.41 3.96 -30.96
CA LEU A 663 8.65 3.70 -29.74
C LEU A 663 9.49 2.93 -28.72
N MET A 664 10.26 1.92 -29.10
CA MET A 664 11.12 1.21 -28.15
C MET A 664 12.27 2.10 -27.63
N ALA A 665 12.90 2.88 -28.50
CA ALA A 665 13.97 3.80 -28.13
C ALA A 665 13.46 4.88 -27.15
N THR A 666 12.32 5.50 -27.45
CA THR A 666 11.74 6.52 -26.56
C THR A 666 11.29 5.93 -25.22
N LEU A 667 10.80 4.69 -25.18
CA LEU A 667 10.46 4.01 -23.93
C LEU A 667 11.71 3.81 -23.06
N ALA A 668 12.80 3.31 -23.65
CA ALA A 668 14.06 3.11 -22.96
C ALA A 668 14.62 4.41 -22.38
N VAL A 669 14.58 5.50 -23.16
CA VAL A 669 15.02 6.83 -22.69
C VAL A 669 14.15 7.32 -21.53
N VAL A 670 12.82 7.19 -21.63
CA VAL A 670 11.89 7.57 -20.55
C VAL A 670 12.18 6.76 -19.28
N ALA A 671 12.37 5.44 -19.39
CA ALA A 671 12.69 4.57 -18.25
C ALA A 671 14.02 4.95 -17.57
N VAL A 672 15.07 5.24 -18.36
CA VAL A 672 16.36 5.70 -17.81
C VAL A 672 16.20 7.06 -17.14
N MET A 673 15.42 7.97 -17.69
CA MET A 673 15.16 9.26 -17.04
C MET A 673 14.34 9.10 -15.76
N GLU A 674 13.31 8.25 -15.78
CA GLU A 674 12.44 7.94 -14.64
C GLU A 674 13.24 7.41 -13.45
N THR A 675 14.07 6.38 -13.70
CA THR A 675 14.96 5.80 -12.69
C THR A 675 15.95 6.82 -12.12
N ARG A 676 16.47 7.73 -12.95
CA ARG A 676 17.44 8.76 -12.52
C ARG A 676 16.86 9.82 -11.60
N TRP A 677 15.64 10.30 -11.85
CA TRP A 677 15.06 11.36 -11.02
C TRP A 677 14.37 10.84 -9.76
N SER A 678 13.85 9.62 -9.79
CA SER A 678 13.22 8.95 -8.64
C SER A 678 14.22 8.27 -7.70
N GLY A 679 15.41 7.92 -8.19
CA GLY A 679 16.43 7.24 -7.41
C GLY A 679 16.26 5.72 -7.33
N ILE A 680 15.32 5.13 -8.08
CA ILE A 680 15.20 3.67 -8.21
C ILE A 680 16.23 3.11 -9.19
N THR A 681 16.55 1.83 -9.05
CA THR A 681 17.42 1.12 -9.99
C THR A 681 16.66 0.66 -11.24
N ILE A 682 17.37 0.52 -12.36
CA ILE A 682 16.81 -0.08 -13.59
C ILE A 682 16.34 -1.52 -13.33
N GLY A 683 17.00 -2.24 -12.42
CA GLY A 683 16.58 -3.57 -12.00
C GLY A 683 15.20 -3.57 -11.34
N GLU A 684 14.95 -2.65 -10.41
CA GLU A 684 13.64 -2.49 -9.76
C GLU A 684 12.55 -2.10 -10.76
N TRP A 685 12.87 -1.19 -11.71
CA TRP A 685 11.96 -0.83 -12.79
C TRP A 685 11.59 -2.04 -13.66
N TRP A 686 12.58 -2.81 -14.12
CA TRP A 686 12.34 -4.00 -14.91
C TRP A 686 11.57 -5.08 -14.15
N ARG A 687 11.88 -5.31 -12.88
CA ARG A 687 11.16 -6.28 -12.04
C ARG A 687 9.68 -5.90 -11.88
N ASN A 688 9.40 -4.60 -11.76
CA ASN A 688 8.02 -4.09 -11.75
C ASN A 688 7.28 -4.43 -13.06
N GLU A 689 7.90 -4.19 -14.22
CA GLU A 689 7.31 -4.52 -15.52
C GLU A 689 7.08 -6.04 -15.71
N GLN A 690 8.03 -6.87 -15.26
CA GLN A 690 7.85 -8.32 -15.28
C GLN A 690 6.66 -8.76 -14.41
N PHE A 691 6.55 -8.21 -13.19
CA PHE A 691 5.44 -8.55 -12.30
C PHE A 691 4.10 -7.97 -12.79
N TRP A 692 4.11 -6.83 -13.47
CA TRP A 692 2.95 -6.28 -14.18
C TRP A 692 2.46 -7.26 -15.26
N MET A 693 3.35 -7.81 -16.09
CA MET A 693 3.00 -8.83 -17.09
C MET A 693 2.35 -10.07 -16.44
N VAL A 694 2.92 -10.56 -15.34
CA VAL A 694 2.39 -11.71 -14.58
C VAL A 694 1.00 -11.40 -14.05
N SER A 695 0.82 -10.22 -13.44
CA SER A 695 -0.46 -9.79 -12.84
C SER A 695 -1.54 -9.55 -13.89
N ALA A 696 -1.17 -8.93 -15.02
CA ALA A 696 -2.07 -8.63 -16.11
C ALA A 696 -2.57 -9.89 -16.82
N THR A 697 -1.70 -10.88 -17.02
CA THR A 697 -2.09 -12.18 -17.59
C THR A 697 -2.82 -13.07 -16.59
N SER A 698 -2.90 -12.74 -15.30
CA SER A 698 -3.55 -13.55 -14.25
C SER A 698 -4.64 -12.81 -13.48
N ALA A 699 -4.27 -12.12 -12.40
CA ALA A 699 -5.13 -11.50 -11.42
C ALA A 699 -6.03 -10.42 -12.03
N TYR A 700 -5.51 -9.60 -12.94
CA TYR A 700 -6.31 -8.54 -13.57
C TYR A 700 -7.40 -9.13 -14.47
N LEU A 701 -7.08 -10.16 -15.24
CA LEU A 701 -8.04 -10.86 -16.09
C LEU A 701 -9.16 -11.48 -15.25
N ALA A 702 -8.79 -12.15 -14.16
CA ALA A 702 -9.75 -12.72 -13.22
C ALA A 702 -10.60 -11.63 -12.52
N ALA A 703 -10.04 -10.47 -12.19
CA ALA A 703 -10.78 -9.35 -11.63
C ALA A 703 -11.82 -8.80 -12.63
N VAL A 704 -11.43 -8.58 -13.89
CA VAL A 704 -12.34 -8.11 -14.95
C VAL A 704 -13.50 -9.09 -15.12
N ALA A 705 -13.22 -10.40 -15.22
CA ALA A 705 -14.26 -11.42 -15.33
C ALA A 705 -15.21 -11.44 -14.12
N ARG A 706 -14.67 -11.33 -12.90
CA ARG A 706 -15.47 -11.31 -11.66
C ARG A 706 -16.36 -10.08 -11.57
N VAL A 707 -15.82 -8.90 -11.85
CA VAL A 707 -16.60 -7.65 -11.77
C VAL A 707 -17.62 -7.59 -12.88
N ALA A 708 -17.30 -8.04 -14.10
CA ALA A 708 -18.27 -8.18 -15.18
C ALA A 708 -19.45 -9.09 -14.76
N PHE A 709 -19.15 -10.24 -14.15
CA PHE A 709 -20.18 -11.13 -13.60
C PHE A 709 -20.99 -10.48 -12.47
N LYS A 710 -20.34 -9.76 -11.54
CA LYS A 710 -21.02 -9.01 -10.46
C LYS A 710 -21.97 -7.95 -11.02
N VAL A 711 -21.52 -7.18 -12.02
CA VAL A 711 -22.33 -6.15 -12.68
C VAL A 711 -23.52 -6.78 -13.42
N ALA A 712 -23.32 -7.92 -14.09
CA ALA A 712 -24.39 -8.64 -14.78
C ALA A 712 -25.38 -9.33 -13.82
N ALA A 713 -24.90 -9.96 -12.75
CA ALA A 713 -25.69 -10.80 -11.84
C ALA A 713 -26.21 -10.07 -10.58
N ARG A 714 -25.78 -8.83 -10.33
CA ARG A 714 -26.09 -8.02 -9.12
C ARG A 714 -25.85 -8.72 -7.78
N LYS A 715 -24.99 -9.75 -7.72
CA LYS A 715 -24.63 -10.48 -6.49
C LYS A 715 -23.25 -10.08 -5.98
N GLU A 716 -23.10 -9.95 -4.67
CA GLU A 716 -21.80 -9.68 -4.04
C GLU A 716 -20.87 -10.90 -4.11
N ILE A 717 -19.57 -10.65 -4.30
CA ILE A 717 -18.52 -11.68 -4.32
C ILE A 717 -17.70 -11.55 -3.05
N SER A 718 -17.58 -12.63 -2.29
CA SER A 718 -16.71 -12.68 -1.11
C SER A 718 -15.24 -12.79 -1.52
N PHE A 719 -14.35 -12.11 -0.79
CA PHE A 719 -12.92 -12.18 -1.03
C PHE A 719 -12.23 -12.88 0.13
N LYS A 720 -11.32 -13.80 -0.19
CA LYS A 720 -10.49 -14.48 0.80
C LYS A 720 -9.39 -13.52 1.28
N LEU A 721 -9.26 -13.35 2.60
CA LEU A 721 -8.13 -12.63 3.19
C LEU A 721 -6.84 -13.40 2.92
N THR A 722 -5.79 -12.71 2.46
CA THR A 722 -4.46 -13.29 2.26
C THR A 722 -3.78 -13.45 3.61
N ALA A 723 -3.24 -14.64 3.90
CA ALA A 723 -2.52 -14.86 5.15
C ALA A 723 -1.21 -14.06 5.15
N LYS A 724 -0.95 -13.34 6.24
CA LYS A 724 0.32 -12.63 6.50
C LYS A 724 1.18 -13.55 7.38
N GLN A 725 1.58 -14.70 6.82
CA GLN A 725 2.49 -15.60 7.53
C GLN A 725 3.86 -14.94 7.62
N THR A 726 4.55 -15.09 8.75
CA THR A 726 5.98 -14.80 8.89
C THR A 726 6.72 -16.13 8.76
N ALA A 727 7.79 -16.18 7.97
CA ALA A 727 8.63 -17.37 7.92
C ALA A 727 9.12 -17.65 9.33
N ALA A 728 8.80 -18.84 9.88
CA ALA A 728 9.15 -19.21 11.24
C ALA A 728 10.64 -18.98 11.47
N ALA A 729 10.99 -17.92 12.20
CA ALA A 729 12.36 -17.66 12.61
C ALA A 729 12.68 -18.64 13.73
N THR A 730 13.10 -19.84 13.36
CA THR A 730 13.86 -20.71 14.26
C THR A 730 15.21 -20.05 14.47
N SER A 731 15.46 -19.63 15.71
CA SER A 731 16.71 -19.02 16.15
C SER A 731 17.87 -20.02 15.95
N GLY A 732 18.55 -19.92 14.81
CA GLY A 732 19.68 -20.80 14.44
C GLY A 732 19.63 -21.35 13.00
N ALA A 733 18.51 -21.18 12.30
CA ALA A 733 18.34 -21.61 10.92
C ALA A 733 19.20 -20.80 9.94
N GLY A 734 19.96 -21.47 9.08
CA GLY A 734 20.77 -20.80 8.04
C GLY A 734 19.90 -19.97 7.08
N VAL A 735 20.51 -19.03 6.33
CA VAL A 735 19.82 -18.18 5.32
C VAL A 735 18.89 -18.98 4.39
N ARG A 736 19.25 -20.25 4.15
CA ARG A 736 18.53 -21.20 3.29
C ARG A 736 17.14 -21.59 3.80
N GLU A 737 16.94 -21.69 5.11
CA GLU A 737 15.67 -22.06 5.76
C GLU A 737 14.75 -20.83 5.94
N ARG A 738 15.32 -19.64 6.19
CA ARG A 738 14.60 -18.38 6.38
C ARG A 738 13.66 -18.02 5.21
N PHE A 739 14.04 -18.37 3.99
CA PHE A 739 13.22 -18.13 2.78
C PHE A 739 12.55 -19.40 2.25
N ALA A 740 12.51 -20.51 2.98
CA ALA A 740 12.00 -21.78 2.45
C ALA A 740 10.51 -21.72 2.03
N GLU A 741 9.71 -20.91 2.73
CA GLU A 741 8.30 -20.67 2.42
C GLU A 741 8.09 -19.78 1.18
N LEU A 742 9.04 -18.89 0.87
CA LEU A 742 9.03 -18.03 -0.33
C LEU A 742 9.05 -18.84 -1.63
N TYR A 743 9.66 -20.02 -1.57
CA TYR A 743 9.78 -20.96 -2.68
C TYR A 743 8.77 -22.11 -2.60
N ALA A 744 7.78 -22.03 -1.70
CA ALA A 744 6.67 -22.97 -1.68
C ALA A 744 5.66 -22.63 -2.77
N VAL A 745 5.28 -23.63 -3.57
CA VAL A 745 4.30 -23.47 -4.65
C VAL A 745 2.96 -23.97 -4.15
N ARG A 746 1.99 -23.06 -4.02
CA ARG A 746 0.60 -23.39 -3.71
C ARG A 746 -0.24 -23.15 -4.96
N TRP A 747 -0.60 -24.22 -5.67
CA TRP A 747 -1.32 -24.09 -6.95
C TRP A 747 -2.65 -23.34 -6.80
N THR A 748 -2.94 -22.48 -7.77
CA THR A 748 -4.23 -21.77 -7.90
C THR A 748 -4.64 -21.62 -9.35
N ALA A 749 -5.94 -21.47 -9.59
CA ALA A 749 -6.48 -21.20 -10.93
C ALA A 749 -5.92 -19.90 -11.54
N LEU A 750 -5.46 -18.94 -10.73
CA LEU A 750 -4.84 -17.70 -11.20
C LEU A 750 -3.53 -17.95 -11.96
N MET A 751 -2.85 -19.08 -11.71
CA MET A 751 -1.60 -19.43 -12.38
C MET A 751 -1.83 -20.08 -13.76
N VAL A 752 -3.05 -20.52 -14.08
CA VAL A 752 -3.33 -21.23 -15.33
C VAL A 752 -3.15 -20.32 -16.55
N PRO A 753 -3.76 -19.12 -16.63
CA PRO A 753 -3.58 -18.26 -17.80
C PRO A 753 -2.12 -17.87 -18.11
N PRO A 754 -1.30 -17.37 -17.15
CA PRO A 754 0.11 -17.07 -17.44
C PRO A 754 0.93 -18.32 -17.80
N ALA A 755 0.60 -19.50 -17.26
CA ALA A 755 1.26 -20.75 -17.63
C ALA A 755 0.93 -21.14 -19.09
N VAL A 756 -0.31 -20.97 -19.52
CA VAL A 756 -0.72 -21.18 -20.92
C VAL A 756 -0.01 -20.20 -21.84
N VAL A 757 0.02 -18.91 -21.49
CA VAL A 757 0.75 -17.88 -22.27
C VAL A 757 2.22 -18.27 -22.41
N LEU A 758 2.87 -18.65 -21.30
CA LEU A 758 4.27 -19.07 -21.31
C LEU A 758 4.49 -20.30 -22.21
N ALA A 759 3.68 -21.34 -22.07
CA ALA A 759 3.79 -22.58 -22.85
C ALA A 759 3.58 -22.36 -24.35
N VAL A 760 2.58 -21.55 -24.72
CA VAL A 760 2.26 -21.24 -26.11
C VAL A 760 3.39 -20.43 -26.77
N ASN A 761 3.95 -19.44 -26.07
CA ASN A 761 5.08 -18.65 -26.60
C ASN A 761 6.37 -19.47 -26.72
N VAL A 762 6.68 -20.31 -25.74
CA VAL A 762 7.85 -21.20 -25.78
C VAL A 762 7.74 -22.22 -26.92
N THR A 763 6.57 -22.85 -27.09
CA THR A 763 6.37 -23.82 -28.16
C THR A 763 6.40 -23.15 -29.55
N SER A 764 5.83 -21.94 -29.68
CA SER A 764 5.92 -21.15 -30.91
C SER A 764 7.36 -20.78 -31.27
N MET A 765 8.17 -20.35 -30.29
CA MET A 765 9.60 -20.08 -30.51
C MET A 765 10.35 -21.35 -30.95
N ALA A 766 10.15 -22.47 -30.26
CA ALA A 766 10.80 -23.73 -30.62
C ALA A 766 10.46 -24.16 -32.05
N ALA A 767 9.18 -24.13 -32.43
CA ALA A 767 8.73 -24.47 -33.77
C ALA A 767 9.29 -23.51 -34.85
N ALA A 768 9.41 -22.22 -34.53
CA ALA A 768 9.99 -21.24 -35.46
C ALA A 768 11.48 -21.49 -35.71
N VAL A 769 12.24 -21.90 -34.69
CA VAL A 769 13.66 -22.21 -34.84
C VAL A 769 13.87 -23.56 -35.52
N GLU A 770 13.14 -24.61 -35.12
CA GLU A 770 13.19 -25.94 -35.74
C GLU A 770 12.84 -25.89 -37.24
N GLY A 771 11.78 -25.15 -37.61
CA GLY A 771 11.35 -25.03 -39.00
C GLY A 771 12.12 -23.97 -39.81
N GLY A 772 13.17 -23.35 -39.25
CA GLY A 772 13.91 -22.27 -39.91
C GLY A 772 13.09 -21.02 -40.23
N ARG A 773 11.84 -20.92 -39.74
CA ARG A 773 10.85 -19.91 -40.12
C ARG A 773 11.27 -18.48 -39.77
N TRP A 774 12.09 -18.31 -38.74
CA TRP A 774 12.66 -17.00 -38.38
C TRP A 774 13.56 -16.40 -39.47
N ARG A 775 14.06 -17.23 -40.41
CA ARG A 775 14.86 -16.79 -41.57
C ARG A 775 14.01 -16.30 -42.74
N ASN A 776 12.67 -16.44 -42.68
CA ASN A 776 11.74 -16.08 -43.76
C ASN A 776 11.53 -14.55 -43.90
N GLY A 777 12.42 -13.74 -43.32
CA GLY A 777 12.39 -12.29 -43.41
C GLY A 777 12.22 -11.57 -42.06
N PRO A 778 12.32 -10.22 -42.06
CA PRO A 778 12.34 -9.41 -40.84
C PRO A 778 11.05 -9.53 -40.01
N ALA A 779 9.89 -9.74 -40.65
CA ALA A 779 8.61 -9.94 -39.95
C ALA A 779 8.63 -11.19 -39.06
N ALA A 780 9.14 -12.31 -39.58
CA ALA A 780 9.22 -13.57 -38.86
C ALA A 780 10.23 -13.50 -37.71
N ALA A 781 11.37 -12.83 -37.92
CA ALA A 781 12.35 -12.56 -36.88
C ALA A 781 11.77 -11.69 -35.74
N LEU A 782 11.02 -10.63 -36.08
CA LEU A 782 10.34 -9.78 -35.10
C LEU A 782 9.27 -10.53 -34.30
N GLY A 783 8.52 -11.45 -34.93
CA GLY A 783 7.57 -12.31 -34.23
C GLY A 783 8.25 -13.22 -33.19
N VAL A 784 9.39 -13.83 -33.54
CA VAL A 784 10.17 -14.63 -32.58
C VAL A 784 10.75 -13.76 -31.46
N ALA A 785 11.23 -12.55 -31.78
CA ALA A 785 11.72 -11.60 -30.78
C ALA A 785 10.61 -11.16 -29.81
N PHE A 786 9.37 -10.96 -30.30
CA PHE A 786 8.21 -10.67 -29.46
C PHE A 786 7.89 -11.83 -28.51
N ASN A 787 7.85 -13.08 -29.01
CA ASN A 787 7.61 -14.23 -28.15
C ASN A 787 8.73 -14.36 -27.09
N ALA A 788 9.98 -14.12 -27.47
CA ALA A 788 11.11 -14.11 -26.54
C ALA A 788 10.96 -13.01 -25.47
N TRP A 789 10.45 -11.83 -25.85
CA TRP A 789 10.14 -10.73 -24.94
C TRP A 789 9.06 -11.13 -23.91
N VAL A 790 7.98 -11.79 -24.35
CA VAL A 790 6.92 -12.30 -23.46
C VAL A 790 7.49 -13.33 -22.48
N VAL A 791 8.28 -14.30 -22.97
CA VAL A 791 8.92 -15.31 -22.12
C VAL A 791 9.88 -14.67 -21.11
N ALA A 792 10.66 -13.66 -21.53
CA ALA A 792 11.56 -12.92 -20.64
C ALA A 792 10.80 -12.18 -19.52
N HIS A 793 9.60 -11.66 -19.80
CA HIS A 793 8.76 -11.03 -18.78
C HIS A 793 8.13 -12.03 -17.82
N LEU A 794 7.74 -13.21 -18.32
CA LEU A 794 7.16 -14.28 -17.50
C LEU A 794 8.21 -15.16 -16.81
N TYR A 795 9.50 -14.88 -16.98
CA TYR A 795 10.58 -15.64 -16.36
C TYR A 795 10.49 -15.69 -14.81
N PRO A 796 10.21 -14.59 -14.09
CA PRO A 796 10.02 -14.66 -12.63
C PRO A 796 8.83 -15.54 -12.22
N PHE A 797 7.77 -15.58 -13.03
CA PHE A 797 6.64 -16.48 -12.83
C PHE A 797 7.04 -17.95 -13.04
N ALA A 798 7.82 -18.25 -14.08
CA ALA A 798 8.36 -19.60 -14.30
C ALA A 798 9.24 -20.05 -13.12
N LEU A 799 10.10 -19.16 -12.60
CA LEU A 799 10.87 -19.42 -11.39
C LEU A 799 9.96 -19.64 -10.16
N GLY A 800 8.87 -18.89 -10.05
CA GLY A 800 7.85 -19.06 -9.02
C GLY A 800 7.19 -20.44 -9.09
N LEU A 801 6.80 -20.90 -10.28
CA LEU A 801 6.21 -22.23 -10.51
C LEU A 801 7.18 -23.39 -10.19
N MET A 802 8.48 -23.21 -10.45
CA MET A 802 9.50 -24.20 -10.10
C MET A 802 9.74 -24.29 -8.58
N GLY A 803 9.32 -23.29 -7.80
CA GLY A 803 9.48 -23.28 -6.35
C GLY A 803 10.93 -23.47 -5.92
N ARG A 804 11.17 -24.46 -5.04
CA ARG A 804 12.50 -24.77 -4.50
C ARG A 804 13.52 -25.17 -5.57
N TRP A 805 13.08 -25.75 -6.69
CA TRP A 805 13.94 -26.15 -7.81
C TRP A 805 14.54 -24.95 -8.55
N SER A 806 13.94 -23.77 -8.44
CA SER A 806 14.43 -22.55 -9.09
C SER A 806 15.83 -22.08 -8.64
N LYS A 807 16.34 -22.63 -7.52
CA LYS A 807 17.69 -22.34 -7.00
C LYS A 807 18.79 -23.19 -7.63
N THR A 808 18.43 -24.37 -8.14
CA THR A 808 19.38 -25.36 -8.69
C THR A 808 19.24 -25.51 -10.18
N LEU A 809 18.03 -25.34 -10.72
CA LEU A 809 17.70 -25.47 -12.13
C LEU A 809 17.08 -24.16 -12.61
N SER A 810 17.70 -23.53 -13.62
CA SER A 810 17.09 -22.40 -14.29
C SER A 810 16.06 -22.90 -15.31
N PRO A 811 14.87 -22.27 -15.42
CA PRO A 811 13.96 -22.48 -16.54
C PRO A 811 14.68 -22.31 -17.89
N LEU A 812 15.67 -21.41 -17.97
CA LEU A 812 16.49 -21.21 -19.15
C LEU A 812 17.32 -22.46 -19.50
N TYR A 813 17.92 -23.12 -18.51
CA TYR A 813 18.67 -24.36 -18.73
C TYR A 813 17.76 -25.51 -19.17
N LEU A 814 16.54 -25.59 -18.64
CA LEU A 814 15.55 -26.57 -19.08
C LEU A 814 15.07 -26.28 -20.51
N LEU A 815 14.86 -25.00 -20.84
CA LEU A 815 14.52 -24.56 -22.20
C LEU A 815 15.64 -24.87 -23.20
N VAL A 816 16.89 -24.58 -22.83
CA VAL A 816 18.06 -24.94 -23.63
C VAL A 816 18.19 -26.45 -23.76
N ALA A 817 18.05 -27.22 -22.68
CA ALA A 817 18.10 -28.68 -22.72
C ALA A 817 17.01 -29.27 -23.62
N LEU A 818 15.76 -28.85 -23.45
CA LEU A 818 14.64 -29.27 -24.31
C LEU A 818 14.87 -28.88 -25.77
N PHE A 819 15.39 -27.67 -26.01
CA PHE A 819 15.72 -27.20 -27.35
C PHE A 819 16.84 -28.04 -27.98
N THR A 820 17.90 -28.35 -27.22
CA THR A 820 18.99 -29.22 -27.69
C THR A 820 18.54 -30.64 -27.97
N ILE A 821 17.72 -31.24 -27.09
CA ILE A 821 17.16 -32.60 -27.27
C ILE A 821 16.27 -32.64 -28.52
N ARG A 822 15.39 -31.66 -28.69
CA ARG A 822 14.52 -31.59 -29.88
C ARG A 822 15.30 -31.33 -31.16
N LEU A 823 16.29 -30.45 -31.13
CA LEU A 823 17.19 -30.22 -32.26
C LEU A 823 17.91 -31.53 -32.64
N LEU A 824 18.41 -32.27 -31.64
CA LEU A 824 19.04 -33.58 -31.86
C LEU A 824 18.07 -34.58 -32.50
N CYS A 825 16.84 -34.67 -32.00
CA CYS A 825 15.78 -35.53 -32.56
C CYS A 825 15.42 -35.14 -34.01
N SER A 826 15.42 -33.84 -34.34
CA SER A 826 15.16 -33.35 -35.70
C SER A 826 16.30 -33.71 -36.66
N ILE A 827 17.56 -33.52 -36.23
CA ILE A 827 18.76 -33.93 -36.99
C ILE A 827 18.78 -35.45 -37.20
N LEU A 828 18.46 -36.23 -36.16
CA LEU A 828 18.36 -37.69 -36.25
C LEU A 828 17.27 -38.13 -37.22
N ARG A 829 16.11 -37.46 -37.25
CA ARG A 829 15.04 -37.75 -38.23
C ARG A 829 15.46 -37.45 -39.67
N LEU A 830 16.25 -36.40 -39.89
CA LEU A 830 16.82 -36.06 -41.21
C LEU A 830 17.86 -37.06 -41.70
N HIS A 831 18.44 -37.87 -40.81
CA HIS A 831 19.40 -38.93 -41.16
C HIS A 831 18.78 -40.33 -41.29
N THR A 832 17.51 -40.50 -40.90
CA THR A 832 16.76 -41.77 -40.99
C THR A 832 15.76 -41.84 -42.15
N VAL A 833 15.71 -40.79 -42.99
CA VAL A 833 15.02 -40.75 -44.29
C VAL A 833 16.10 -40.64 -45.35
#